data_AF-A0A2I2GF72-F1
#
_entry.id   AF-A0A2I2GF72-F1
#
_cell.length_a   1.000
_cell.length_b   1.000
_cell.length_c   1.000
_cell.angle_alpha   90.00
_cell.angle_beta   90.00
_cell.angle_gamma   90.00
#
_symmetry.space_group_name_H-M   'P 1'
#
loop_
_entity.id
_entity.type
_entity.pdbx_description
1 polymer ?
#
loop_
_entity_poly.entity_id
_entity_poly.type
_entity_poly.pdbx_seq_one_letter_code
_entity_poly.pdbx_strand_id
1 'polypeptide(L)'
;MATEILPEPEIAQADITDAFEFFRMLVDRGYDQSSSLSDSSNLVFDRDLCLLDPELDSDRCSNLHLRDGLWEKTPKGKENVEDLLQSLMQFSLFCKIRCCLRRRCLEMKSQMEDVAPPCNWANFREWALVLMSCQASCSGRDKLNKAHAQLAMAVSGCCFFVKSWAETMRQNERKFYDEKRERNALQENDDTQESDNGQEECSNPDKEIKADARDRIELYTVCDLIYWMLTAQTDMGIGPKNFGNWDNGFLPDASIIPAIQHANDQIQSLRICKQRIWNLIDLSPRKDSDMPELLRTIMKHSDTLALPASGRDSDPMNHARCTPNKCQLAQMDTSRLQQMHKCSLSRCELREIPVQHLDDALELGKCMAWDFRGPEWCLTDWDTKYMALSHVWSDGTGAGPNVPGFVNQCLLDFFTGLARQQGCDAIWWDVISVPSIYPGRTKALQSMHRNYTRAACTVIHDQYLANIDWREDGSPCIAFVLSTWFSRAWTALELRASHKTLVLFKDGETGFPVAKDLDTEILASRPVTASRAYWLATCLIRRIREPIQHIGDLVAILHSRTTALVRDRTKIHALLAEVPDCDLRRSEAAITEDILSHVSRIPHACLFHGKPTMRDSGPYSWCPATLDDLHVDVAEDVEGDQRKRNDYHLKISDDGCVEGIWRYRKVSIEDIRENKLSAIGNELAPNTKIKMALQNWRTCLILRHRPEGPALLVQTVKMDHKIRKLPCRYVGAVNEAGRQSATKPDEWATEIIVIGHDRKLDISAPLIRADNAISNIQDVKGYDEANFLGSRPESNLSDEKDSPGIIYDRFPHPESPLFAIKWGHKAPCAMNELDKAYGELNKSLKKS
;
A
#
# COMPACT_ATOMS: atom_id res chain seq x y z
N MET A 1 -29.44 30.87 2.22
CA MET A 1 -29.80 30.68 0.80
C MET A 1 -29.55 29.22 0.49
N ALA A 2 -30.62 28.46 0.31
CA ALA A 2 -30.58 27.02 0.08
C ALA A 2 -30.08 26.74 -1.34
N THR A 3 -29.08 25.88 -1.47
CA THR A 3 -28.60 25.35 -2.75
C THR A 3 -29.36 24.06 -3.06
N GLU A 4 -30.17 24.11 -4.11
CA GLU A 4 -30.83 22.94 -4.71
C GLU A 4 -29.80 21.93 -5.19
N ILE A 5 -29.94 20.68 -4.75
CA ILE A 5 -29.19 19.53 -5.26
C ILE A 5 -29.95 19.05 -6.50
N LEU A 6 -29.38 19.27 -7.68
CA LEU A 6 -29.86 18.67 -8.93
C LEU A 6 -29.39 17.20 -9.01
N PRO A 7 -30.23 16.28 -9.52
CA PRO A 7 -29.86 14.88 -9.66
C PRO A 7 -28.82 14.68 -10.78
N GLU A 8 -27.90 13.72 -10.57
CA GLU A 8 -26.92 13.28 -11.56
C GLU A 8 -27.62 12.73 -12.82
N PRO A 9 -27.13 13.02 -14.04
CA PRO A 9 -27.70 12.42 -15.26
C PRO A 9 -27.17 10.99 -15.45
N GLU A 10 -28.09 10.05 -15.57
CA GLU A 10 -27.82 8.69 -16.07
C GLU A 10 -27.22 8.75 -17.48
N ILE A 11 -26.02 8.19 -17.63
CA ILE A 11 -25.37 8.02 -18.95
C ILE A 11 -26.04 6.83 -19.64
N ALA A 12 -26.81 7.12 -20.67
CA ALA A 12 -27.51 6.13 -21.49
C ALA A 12 -26.54 5.10 -22.11
N GLN A 13 -26.79 3.82 -21.86
CA GLN A 13 -26.23 2.70 -22.60
C GLN A 13 -26.85 2.66 -24.00
N ALA A 14 -26.01 2.65 -25.04
CA ALA A 14 -26.42 2.39 -26.41
C ALA A 14 -25.51 1.33 -27.06
N ASP A 15 -26.19 0.39 -27.70
CA ASP A 15 -25.76 -0.93 -28.17
C ASP A 15 -24.74 -0.90 -29.33
N ILE A 16 -24.02 -2.00 -29.51
CA ILE A 16 -22.83 -2.14 -30.35
C ILE A 16 -23.16 -2.88 -31.65
N THR A 17 -22.96 -2.25 -32.82
CA THR A 17 -22.79 -3.01 -34.08
C THR A 17 -21.78 -2.42 -35.09
N ASP A 18 -21.39 -1.13 -35.02
CA ASP A 18 -20.59 -0.51 -36.10
C ASP A 18 -19.05 -0.51 -35.91
N ALA A 19 -18.51 -1.12 -34.86
CA ALA A 19 -17.06 -1.06 -34.56
C ALA A 19 -16.22 -2.16 -35.25
N PHE A 20 -16.82 -3.28 -35.66
CA PHE A 20 -16.12 -4.36 -36.35
C PHE A 20 -15.91 -4.07 -37.84
N GLU A 21 -16.84 -3.36 -38.47
CA GLU A 21 -16.65 -2.89 -39.85
C GLU A 21 -15.53 -1.84 -39.95
N PHE A 22 -15.33 -0.98 -38.94
CA PHE A 22 -14.32 0.08 -38.99
C PHE A 22 -12.86 -0.42 -38.96
N PHE A 23 -12.56 -1.49 -38.21
CA PHE A 23 -11.23 -2.11 -38.23
C PHE A 23 -10.96 -2.83 -39.55
N ARG A 24 -12.00 -3.47 -40.12
CA ARG A 24 -11.96 -3.97 -41.50
C ARG A 24 -11.77 -2.83 -42.50
N MET A 25 -12.37 -1.66 -42.24
CA MET A 25 -12.28 -0.47 -43.07
C MET A 25 -10.91 0.23 -43.02
N LEU A 26 -10.17 0.16 -41.92
CA LEU A 26 -8.78 0.64 -41.82
C LEU A 26 -7.81 -0.24 -42.63
N VAL A 27 -8.15 -1.51 -42.81
CA VAL A 27 -7.40 -2.46 -43.65
C VAL A 27 -7.91 -2.41 -45.11
N ASP A 28 -9.21 -2.23 -45.34
CA ASP A 28 -9.88 -2.28 -46.64
C ASP A 28 -9.88 -0.91 -47.38
N ARG A 29 -9.77 0.24 -46.69
CA ARG A 29 -9.73 1.58 -47.35
C ARG A 29 -8.35 2.02 -47.83
N GLY A 30 -7.43 1.09 -48.05
CA GLY A 30 -6.21 1.38 -48.81
C GLY A 30 -5.44 2.58 -48.27
N TYR A 31 -4.96 2.49 -47.02
CA TYR A 31 -3.69 3.16 -46.72
C TYR A 31 -2.65 2.38 -47.53
N ASP A 32 -2.47 2.86 -48.75
CA ASP A 32 -1.71 2.22 -49.81
C ASP A 32 -0.30 1.89 -49.30
N GLN A 33 -0.01 0.60 -49.10
CA GLN A 33 1.37 0.11 -48.96
C GLN A 33 2.17 0.31 -50.27
N SER A 34 1.57 0.94 -51.30
CA SER A 34 2.15 1.12 -52.62
C SER A 34 1.77 2.43 -53.32
N SER A 35 1.84 3.59 -52.65
CA SER A 35 2.12 4.83 -53.39
C SER A 35 2.94 5.84 -52.56
N SER A 36 4.24 5.87 -52.87
CA SER A 36 5.28 6.83 -52.45
C SER A 36 5.67 6.95 -50.97
N LEU A 37 5.66 5.85 -50.21
CA LEU A 37 6.62 5.63 -49.13
C LEU A 37 7.26 4.26 -49.32
N SER A 38 7.99 4.08 -50.42
CA SER A 38 8.89 2.94 -50.66
C SER A 38 10.15 2.98 -49.78
N ASP A 39 10.07 3.62 -48.61
CA ASP A 39 11.09 3.61 -47.57
C ASP A 39 10.46 3.06 -46.29
N SER A 40 10.20 1.76 -46.28
CA SER A 40 9.89 0.95 -45.08
C SER A 40 11.10 0.82 -44.15
N SER A 41 11.99 1.83 -44.16
CA SER A 41 13.27 1.92 -43.48
C SER A 41 13.38 3.17 -42.58
N ASN A 42 12.39 4.09 -42.60
CA ASN A 42 12.50 5.38 -41.88
C ASN A 42 11.17 5.90 -41.31
N LEU A 43 10.45 5.13 -40.49
CA LEU A 43 9.59 5.75 -39.48
C LEU A 43 10.49 6.26 -38.35
N VAL A 44 10.97 7.49 -38.51
CA VAL A 44 11.93 8.07 -37.58
C VAL A 44 11.21 8.40 -36.27
N PHE A 45 11.60 7.75 -35.18
CA PHE A 45 11.10 8.03 -33.83
C PHE A 45 11.34 9.49 -33.39
N ASP A 46 12.11 10.26 -34.17
CA ASP A 46 12.32 11.71 -34.10
C ASP A 46 11.16 12.56 -34.64
N ARG A 47 10.07 11.96 -35.13
CA ARG A 47 8.88 12.72 -35.58
C ARG A 47 8.13 13.35 -34.40
N ASP A 48 7.73 14.61 -34.56
CA ASP A 48 6.83 15.30 -33.62
C ASP A 48 5.47 14.59 -33.53
N LEU A 49 5.06 14.25 -32.30
CA LEU A 49 3.78 13.60 -32.01
C LEU A 49 2.68 14.61 -31.67
N CYS A 50 3.05 15.83 -31.28
CA CYS A 50 2.12 16.94 -31.11
C CYS A 50 1.92 17.67 -32.45
N LEU A 51 0.67 17.92 -32.81
CA LEU A 51 0.32 18.69 -34.00
C LEU A 51 0.37 20.19 -33.71
N LEU A 52 0.77 20.99 -34.69
CA LEU A 52 0.59 22.44 -34.61
C LEU A 52 -0.90 22.77 -34.62
N ASP A 53 -1.30 23.70 -33.75
CA ASP A 53 -2.68 24.21 -33.74
C ASP A 53 -2.79 25.36 -34.75
N PRO A 54 -3.65 25.27 -35.78
CA PRO A 54 -3.83 26.38 -36.72
C PRO A 54 -4.52 27.60 -36.07
N GLU A 55 -5.21 27.41 -34.94
CA GLU A 55 -5.94 28.44 -34.19
C GLU A 55 -5.27 28.74 -32.84
N LEU A 56 -3.93 28.83 -32.82
CA LEU A 56 -3.14 29.10 -31.61
C LEU A 56 -3.70 30.29 -30.82
N ASP A 57 -4.28 29.99 -29.65
CA ASP A 57 -4.86 30.94 -28.73
C ASP A 57 -4.20 30.77 -27.35
N SER A 58 -3.69 31.88 -26.79
CA SER A 58 -3.08 31.88 -25.45
C SER A 58 -4.10 31.81 -24.31
N ASP A 59 -5.36 32.08 -24.59
CA ASP A 59 -6.44 32.13 -23.60
C ASP A 59 -7.28 30.83 -23.57
N ARG A 60 -7.26 30.05 -24.66
CA ARG A 60 -8.01 28.79 -24.80
C ARG A 60 -7.09 27.59 -24.94
N CYS A 61 -7.57 26.44 -24.45
CA CYS A 61 -6.80 25.20 -24.55
C CYS A 61 -7.06 24.53 -25.91
N SER A 62 -5.97 24.24 -26.63
CA SER A 62 -5.97 23.55 -27.93
C SER A 62 -6.53 22.13 -27.92
N ASN A 63 -6.67 21.53 -26.73
CA ASN A 63 -7.07 20.13 -26.56
C ASN A 63 -8.38 19.94 -25.75
N LEU A 64 -9.00 21.02 -25.27
CA LEU A 64 -10.24 20.96 -24.45
C LEU A 64 -11.48 21.53 -25.13
N HIS A 65 -11.41 21.76 -26.44
CA HIS A 65 -12.57 22.18 -27.23
C HIS A 65 -13.00 21.05 -28.18
N LEU A 66 -14.28 21.05 -28.56
CA LEU A 66 -14.81 20.11 -29.53
C LEU A 66 -14.21 20.40 -30.91
N ARG A 67 -13.75 19.35 -31.59
CA ARG A 67 -13.14 19.43 -32.93
C ARG A 67 -13.46 18.19 -33.75
N ASP A 68 -13.31 18.28 -35.07
CA ASP A 68 -13.57 17.16 -35.96
C ASP A 68 -12.58 16.02 -35.73
N GLY A 69 -13.11 14.80 -35.68
CA GLY A 69 -12.33 13.58 -35.44
C GLY A 69 -12.05 13.27 -33.96
N LEU A 70 -12.76 13.92 -33.01
CA LEU A 70 -12.79 13.45 -31.63
C LEU A 70 -13.60 12.14 -31.54
N TRP A 71 -13.12 11.17 -30.77
CA TRP A 71 -13.73 9.85 -30.67
C TRP A 71 -14.69 9.72 -29.48
N GLU A 72 -15.73 8.91 -29.64
CA GLU A 72 -16.71 8.63 -28.59
C GLU A 72 -16.34 7.41 -27.73
N LYS A 73 -15.50 6.52 -28.24
CA LYS A 73 -15.06 5.28 -27.58
C LYS A 73 -13.58 5.04 -27.88
N THR A 74 -12.84 4.46 -26.93
CA THR A 74 -11.44 4.07 -27.11
C THR A 74 -11.33 3.12 -28.30
N PRO A 75 -10.39 3.34 -29.24
CA PRO A 75 -10.14 2.39 -30.31
C PRO A 75 -9.80 1.02 -29.71
N LYS A 76 -10.46 -0.06 -30.18
CA LYS A 76 -10.04 -1.41 -29.80
C LYS A 76 -8.64 -1.64 -30.38
N GLY A 77 -7.64 -1.80 -29.53
CA GLY A 77 -6.28 -2.06 -30.01
C GLY A 77 -6.15 -3.47 -30.59
N LYS A 78 -5.06 -3.71 -31.30
CA LYS A 78 -4.71 -5.04 -31.84
C LYS A 78 -4.41 -5.98 -30.67
N GLU A 79 -5.04 -7.15 -30.65
CA GLU A 79 -4.60 -8.25 -29.77
C GLU A 79 -3.26 -8.78 -30.28
N ASN A 80 -2.36 -9.16 -29.37
CA ASN A 80 -1.01 -9.64 -29.67
C ASN A 80 -0.07 -8.55 -30.22
N VAL A 81 0.22 -7.53 -29.41
CA VAL A 81 1.18 -6.48 -29.76
C VAL A 81 2.61 -7.02 -29.67
N GLU A 82 3.27 -7.20 -30.80
CA GLU A 82 4.70 -7.60 -30.86
C GLU A 82 5.64 -6.38 -30.72
N ASP A 83 5.24 -5.24 -31.30
CA ASP A 83 6.03 -4.00 -31.33
C ASP A 83 5.30 -2.86 -30.60
N LEU A 84 5.67 -2.66 -29.34
CA LEU A 84 5.06 -1.65 -28.48
C LEU A 84 5.32 -0.22 -28.98
N LEU A 85 6.57 0.10 -29.34
CA LEU A 85 6.97 1.46 -29.72
C LEU A 85 6.25 1.90 -31.01
N GLN A 86 6.20 1.03 -32.00
CA GLN A 86 5.48 1.29 -33.25
C GLN A 86 3.98 1.52 -32.99
N SER A 87 3.38 0.68 -32.15
CA SER A 87 1.95 0.78 -31.80
C SER A 87 1.64 2.08 -31.06
N LEU A 88 2.48 2.46 -30.09
CA LEU A 88 2.36 3.72 -29.35
C LEU A 88 2.54 4.94 -30.25
N MET A 89 3.49 4.91 -31.19
CA MET A 89 3.71 6.01 -32.14
C MET A 89 2.47 6.24 -33.01
N GLN A 90 1.96 5.17 -33.64
CA GLN A 90 0.78 5.24 -34.50
C GLN A 90 -0.44 5.73 -33.72
N PHE A 91 -0.63 5.21 -32.50
CA PHE A 91 -1.72 5.63 -31.64
C PHE A 91 -1.60 7.09 -31.18
N SER A 92 -0.39 7.55 -30.85
CA SER A 92 -0.14 8.95 -30.44
C SER A 92 -0.45 9.94 -31.57
N LEU A 93 -0.07 9.61 -32.81
CA LEU A 93 -0.44 10.39 -34.00
C LEU A 93 -1.96 10.38 -34.24
N PHE A 94 -2.59 9.23 -34.03
CA PHE A 94 -4.04 9.09 -34.13
C PHE A 94 -4.79 9.95 -33.10
N CYS A 95 -4.23 10.14 -31.89
CA CYS A 95 -4.79 11.03 -30.86
C CYS A 95 -4.88 12.50 -31.28
N LYS A 96 -4.09 12.93 -32.26
CA LYS A 96 -4.07 14.30 -32.78
C LYS A 96 -3.92 15.35 -31.67
N ILE A 97 -3.17 15.05 -30.62
CA ILE A 97 -2.89 16.02 -29.54
C ILE A 97 -2.15 17.20 -30.16
N ARG A 98 -2.60 18.42 -29.85
CA ARG A 98 -2.02 19.65 -30.39
C ARG A 98 -1.10 20.31 -29.37
N CYS A 99 -0.06 20.99 -29.85
CA CYS A 99 0.70 21.93 -29.03
C CYS A 99 -0.27 22.96 -28.42
N CYS A 100 -0.08 23.30 -27.14
CA CYS A 100 -0.99 24.16 -26.40
C CYS A 100 -0.22 25.37 -25.86
N LEU A 101 -0.73 26.58 -26.13
CA LEU A 101 -0.14 27.84 -25.63
C LEU A 101 -0.91 28.44 -24.45
N ARG A 102 -1.95 27.78 -23.96
CA ARG A 102 -2.73 28.27 -22.83
C ARG A 102 -1.85 28.39 -21.59
N ARG A 103 -1.75 29.59 -21.01
CA ARG A 103 -0.87 29.90 -19.88
C ARG A 103 -0.97 28.89 -18.72
N ARG A 104 -2.19 28.57 -18.27
CA ARG A 104 -2.41 27.60 -17.18
C ARG A 104 -1.94 26.18 -17.53
N CYS A 105 -2.05 25.78 -18.80
CA CYS A 105 -1.55 24.48 -19.25
C CYS A 105 -0.01 24.49 -19.28
N LEU A 106 0.61 25.58 -19.72
CA LEU A 106 2.06 25.73 -19.72
C LEU A 106 2.66 25.77 -18.31
N GLU A 107 2.03 26.49 -17.37
CA GLU A 107 2.44 26.52 -15.96
C GLU A 107 2.36 25.12 -15.34
N MET A 108 1.28 24.38 -15.60
CA MET A 108 1.14 22.99 -15.16
C MET A 108 2.14 22.06 -15.85
N LYS A 109 2.42 22.24 -17.14
CA LYS A 109 3.42 21.48 -17.88
C LYS A 109 4.81 21.68 -17.28
N SER A 110 5.18 22.92 -16.98
CA SER A 110 6.46 23.25 -16.35
C SER A 110 6.62 22.57 -14.99
N GLN A 111 5.55 22.52 -14.17
CA GLN A 111 5.58 21.75 -12.92
C GLN A 111 5.76 20.24 -13.17
N MET A 112 5.10 19.69 -14.20
CA MET A 112 5.20 18.28 -14.55
C MET A 112 6.58 17.92 -15.14
N GLU A 113 7.26 18.84 -15.83
CA GLU A 113 8.56 18.59 -16.46
C GLU A 113 9.63 18.11 -15.47
N ASP A 114 9.60 18.64 -14.25
CA ASP A 114 10.57 18.33 -13.18
C ASP A 114 10.29 17.01 -12.45
N VAL A 115 9.04 16.51 -12.51
CA VAL A 115 8.57 15.37 -11.70
C VAL A 115 8.17 14.15 -12.53
N ALA A 116 7.81 14.34 -13.80
CA ALA A 116 7.45 13.25 -14.69
C ALA A 116 8.69 12.38 -14.99
N PRO A 117 8.55 11.04 -15.01
CA PRO A 117 9.65 10.13 -15.28
C PRO A 117 10.47 10.54 -16.52
N PRO A 118 11.80 10.36 -16.50
CA PRO A 118 12.59 10.54 -17.69
C PRO A 118 12.17 9.49 -18.72
N CYS A 119 12.14 9.89 -19.98
CA CYS A 119 11.85 9.02 -21.11
C CYS A 119 12.73 9.48 -22.25
N ASN A 120 13.59 8.59 -22.74
CA ASN A 120 14.57 8.93 -23.77
C ASN A 120 13.95 9.04 -25.17
N TRP A 121 12.66 8.70 -25.31
CA TRP A 121 11.85 9.08 -26.45
C TRP A 121 11.25 10.50 -26.25
N ALA A 122 12.06 11.51 -26.56
CA ALA A 122 11.75 12.92 -26.27
C ALA A 122 10.37 13.37 -26.78
N ASN A 123 10.00 13.00 -28.01
CA ASN A 123 8.73 13.40 -28.62
C ASN A 123 7.51 12.76 -27.94
N PHE A 124 7.64 11.51 -27.48
CA PHE A 124 6.59 10.86 -26.69
C PHE A 124 6.48 11.46 -25.30
N ARG A 125 7.62 11.82 -24.68
CA ARG A 125 7.62 12.54 -23.40
C ARG A 125 6.92 13.89 -23.51
N GLU A 126 7.25 14.67 -24.54
CA GLU A 126 6.61 15.96 -24.80
C GLU A 126 5.10 15.80 -25.04
N TRP A 127 4.70 14.80 -25.83
CA TRP A 127 3.30 14.46 -26.07
C TRP A 127 2.55 14.14 -24.77
N ALA A 128 3.13 13.31 -23.91
CA ALA A 128 2.56 12.96 -22.61
C ALA A 128 2.40 14.18 -21.70
N LEU A 129 3.41 15.06 -21.66
CA LEU A 129 3.37 16.29 -20.86
C LEU A 129 2.29 17.27 -21.35
N VAL A 130 2.16 17.45 -22.67
CA VAL A 130 1.09 18.29 -23.24
C VAL A 130 -0.29 17.70 -22.95
N LEU A 131 -0.45 16.38 -23.13
CA LEU A 131 -1.69 15.66 -22.83
C LEU A 131 -2.11 15.85 -21.37
N MET A 132 -1.21 15.54 -20.44
CA MET A 132 -1.49 15.56 -19.00
C MET A 132 -1.65 16.97 -18.45
N SER A 133 -0.87 17.94 -18.91
CA SER A 133 -1.00 19.35 -18.50
C SER A 133 -2.29 19.99 -19.00
N CYS A 134 -2.74 19.65 -20.21
CA CYS A 134 -4.06 20.05 -20.72
C CYS A 134 -5.17 19.43 -19.86
N GLN A 135 -5.10 18.13 -19.57
CA GLN A 135 -6.10 17.44 -18.77
C GLN A 135 -6.17 17.97 -17.32
N ALA A 136 -5.03 18.09 -16.65
CA ALA A 136 -4.97 18.53 -15.24
C ALA A 136 -5.42 19.98 -15.04
N SER A 137 -5.28 20.84 -16.05
CA SER A 137 -5.67 22.25 -16.03
C SER A 137 -7.15 22.50 -16.38
N CYS A 138 -7.96 21.45 -16.49
CA CYS A 138 -9.41 21.54 -16.68
C CYS A 138 -10.13 22.15 -15.48
N SER A 139 -11.15 22.98 -15.74
CA SER A 139 -12.10 23.41 -14.72
C SER A 139 -13.24 22.38 -14.56
N GLY A 140 -14.03 22.47 -13.48
CA GLY A 140 -15.12 21.52 -13.21
C GLY A 140 -16.14 21.38 -14.35
N ARG A 141 -16.41 22.46 -15.09
CA ARG A 141 -17.29 22.44 -16.28
C ARG A 141 -16.67 21.72 -17.48
N ASP A 142 -15.34 21.75 -17.60
CA ASP A 142 -14.61 21.12 -18.71
C ASP A 142 -14.53 19.59 -18.55
N LYS A 143 -14.61 19.08 -17.30
CA LYS A 143 -14.52 17.64 -17.01
C LYS A 143 -15.65 16.81 -17.62
N LEU A 144 -16.79 17.45 -17.91
CA LEU A 144 -17.97 16.82 -18.54
C LEU A 144 -17.92 16.86 -20.07
N ASN A 145 -16.93 17.53 -20.67
CA ASN A 145 -16.81 17.64 -22.11
C ASN A 145 -16.17 16.37 -22.72
N LYS A 146 -16.66 15.99 -23.90
CA LYS A 146 -16.10 14.95 -24.77
C LYS A 146 -14.60 15.10 -25.03
N ALA A 147 -14.12 16.35 -25.14
CA ALA A 147 -12.70 16.63 -25.32
C ALA A 147 -11.85 16.17 -24.12
N HIS A 148 -12.33 16.39 -22.89
CA HIS A 148 -11.66 15.90 -21.69
C HIS A 148 -11.68 14.36 -21.61
N ALA A 149 -12.81 13.74 -21.95
CA ALA A 149 -12.92 12.28 -22.04
C ALA A 149 -11.93 11.68 -23.06
N GLN A 150 -11.67 12.36 -24.18
CA GLN A 150 -10.65 11.93 -25.13
C GLN A 150 -9.23 11.96 -24.56
N LEU A 151 -8.86 12.97 -23.77
CA LEU A 151 -7.55 12.99 -23.10
C LEU A 151 -7.43 11.81 -22.12
N ALA A 152 -8.51 11.49 -21.40
CA ALA A 152 -8.57 10.30 -20.55
C ALA A 152 -8.38 8.99 -21.34
N MET A 153 -9.12 8.86 -22.44
CA MET A 153 -9.05 7.69 -23.32
C MET A 153 -7.69 7.52 -24.01
N ALA A 154 -6.95 8.61 -24.28
CA ALA A 154 -5.60 8.53 -24.83
C ALA A 154 -4.66 7.77 -23.89
N VAL A 155 -4.63 8.11 -22.60
CA VAL A 155 -3.82 7.37 -21.61
C VAL A 155 -4.30 5.94 -21.47
N SER A 156 -5.62 5.72 -21.40
CA SER A 156 -6.20 4.37 -21.34
C SER A 156 -5.78 3.51 -22.54
N GLY A 157 -5.70 4.09 -23.74
CA GLY A 157 -5.22 3.42 -24.94
C GLY A 157 -3.74 3.04 -24.85
N CYS A 158 -2.88 3.94 -24.36
CA CYS A 158 -1.47 3.61 -24.08
C CYS A 158 -1.35 2.42 -23.12
N CYS A 159 -2.12 2.43 -22.03
CA CYS A 159 -2.16 1.33 -21.06
C CYS A 159 -2.57 0.01 -21.72
N PHE A 160 -3.59 0.01 -22.58
CA PHE A 160 -4.01 -1.19 -23.32
C PHE A 160 -2.88 -1.77 -24.17
N PHE A 161 -2.15 -0.94 -24.92
CA PHE A 161 -1.02 -1.42 -25.73
C PHE A 161 0.09 -2.03 -24.88
N VAL A 162 0.43 -1.41 -23.74
CA VAL A 162 1.43 -1.97 -22.82
C VAL A 162 0.97 -3.32 -22.29
N LYS A 163 -0.30 -3.43 -21.84
CA LYS A 163 -0.86 -4.69 -21.33
C LYS A 163 -0.82 -5.80 -22.39
N SER A 164 -1.32 -5.53 -23.60
CA SER A 164 -1.32 -6.52 -24.68
C SER A 164 0.10 -6.94 -25.10
N TRP A 165 1.03 -5.99 -25.12
CA TRP A 165 2.44 -6.28 -25.40
C TRP A 165 3.07 -7.14 -24.30
N ALA A 166 2.88 -6.79 -23.03
CA ALA A 166 3.43 -7.52 -21.90
C ALA A 166 2.88 -8.96 -21.83
N GLU A 167 1.60 -9.16 -22.14
CA GLU A 167 1.00 -10.50 -22.26
C GLU A 167 1.64 -11.31 -23.39
N THR A 168 1.85 -10.69 -24.56
CA THR A 168 2.49 -11.32 -25.73
C THR A 168 3.93 -11.74 -25.42
N MET A 169 4.71 -10.85 -24.82
CA MET A 169 6.11 -11.11 -24.47
C MET A 169 6.22 -12.21 -23.41
N ARG A 170 5.39 -12.18 -22.36
CA ARG A 170 5.38 -13.25 -21.34
C ARG A 170 4.99 -14.60 -21.94
N GLN A 171 4.08 -14.64 -22.93
CA GLN A 171 3.79 -15.88 -23.65
C GLN A 171 5.01 -16.38 -24.44
N ASN A 172 5.76 -15.49 -25.08
CA ASN A 172 6.97 -15.85 -25.83
C ASN A 172 8.12 -16.30 -24.93
N GLU A 173 8.37 -15.60 -23.81
CA GLU A 173 9.35 -15.99 -22.80
C GLU A 173 9.02 -17.38 -22.23
N ARG A 174 7.74 -17.62 -21.87
CA ARG A 174 7.28 -18.94 -21.40
C ARG A 174 7.55 -20.04 -22.41
N LYS A 175 7.21 -19.83 -23.70
CA LYS A 175 7.52 -20.80 -24.77
C LYS A 175 9.02 -21.10 -24.86
N PHE A 176 9.86 -20.07 -24.82
CA PHE A 176 11.32 -20.22 -24.88
C PHE A 176 11.87 -21.04 -23.71
N TYR A 177 11.42 -20.78 -22.49
CA TYR A 177 11.85 -21.55 -21.31
C TYR A 177 11.33 -22.99 -21.32
N ASP A 178 10.10 -23.21 -21.79
CA ASP A 178 9.53 -24.56 -21.95
C ASP A 178 10.35 -25.37 -22.98
N GLU A 179 10.65 -24.80 -24.15
CA GLU A 179 11.50 -25.44 -25.17
C GLU A 179 12.93 -25.72 -24.67
N LYS A 180 13.49 -24.83 -23.83
CA LYS A 180 14.79 -25.06 -23.19
C LYS A 180 14.72 -26.19 -22.17
N ARG A 181 13.65 -26.27 -21.39
CA ARG A 181 13.42 -27.34 -20.41
C ARG A 181 13.23 -28.69 -21.10
N GLU A 182 12.47 -28.74 -22.19
CA GLU A 182 12.29 -29.95 -22.99
C GLU A 182 13.62 -30.42 -23.59
N ARG A 183 14.43 -29.51 -24.13
CA ARG A 183 15.79 -29.84 -24.62
C ARG A 183 16.67 -30.40 -23.52
N ASN A 184 16.73 -29.75 -22.35
CA ASN A 184 17.54 -30.24 -21.22
C ASN A 184 17.05 -31.60 -20.71
N ALA A 185 15.73 -31.85 -20.68
CA ALA A 185 15.16 -33.13 -20.26
C ALA A 185 15.39 -34.26 -21.29
N LEU A 186 15.51 -33.91 -22.58
CA LEU A 186 15.90 -34.87 -23.62
C LEU A 186 17.39 -35.20 -23.55
N GLN A 187 18.23 -34.22 -23.19
CA GLN A 187 19.68 -34.40 -23.03
C GLN A 187 20.05 -35.24 -21.79
N GLU A 188 19.32 -35.08 -20.67
CA GLU A 188 19.50 -35.93 -19.47
C GLU A 188 19.06 -37.40 -19.66
N ASN A 189 18.32 -37.72 -20.74
CA ASN A 189 17.93 -39.09 -21.07
C ASN A 189 18.91 -39.80 -22.03
N ASP A 190 19.92 -39.09 -22.56
CA ASP A 190 20.86 -39.61 -23.56
C ASP A 190 22.31 -39.75 -23.04
N ASP A 191 22.53 -39.54 -21.73
CA ASP A 191 23.83 -39.77 -21.08
C ASP A 191 24.12 -41.26 -20.84
N THR A 192 24.17 -42.02 -21.92
CA THR A 192 25.09 -43.14 -22.12
C THR A 192 25.53 -43.20 -23.58
N GLN A 193 26.37 -42.26 -24.03
CA GLN A 193 27.65 -42.54 -24.69
C GLN A 193 28.29 -41.29 -25.32
N GLU A 194 29.57 -41.14 -24.98
CA GLU A 194 30.67 -40.55 -25.74
C GLU A 194 30.74 -39.03 -25.99
N SER A 195 31.89 -38.54 -25.51
CA SER A 195 32.60 -37.33 -25.89
C SER A 195 32.84 -37.19 -27.39
N ASP A 196 32.64 -36.00 -27.95
CA ASP A 196 33.69 -35.36 -28.75
C ASP A 196 33.49 -33.84 -28.90
N ASN A 197 34.61 -33.19 -29.16
CA ASN A 197 34.88 -31.77 -29.22
C ASN A 197 34.03 -30.97 -30.23
N GLY A 198 33.63 -29.78 -29.82
CA GLY A 198 33.19 -28.70 -30.70
C GLY A 198 33.31 -27.35 -30.00
N GLN A 199 34.49 -26.74 -30.04
CA GLN A 199 34.65 -25.32 -29.76
C GLN A 199 33.94 -24.54 -30.87
N GLU A 200 32.75 -23.98 -30.60
CA GLU A 200 32.23 -22.88 -31.41
C GLU A 200 32.88 -21.58 -30.96
N GLU A 201 33.73 -21.04 -31.83
CA GLU A 201 34.37 -19.75 -31.70
C GLU A 201 33.34 -18.62 -31.63
N CYS A 202 33.35 -17.91 -30.50
CA CYS A 202 32.71 -16.62 -30.34
C CYS A 202 33.48 -15.58 -31.16
N SER A 203 33.02 -15.29 -32.38
CA SER A 203 33.52 -14.19 -33.20
C SER A 203 32.64 -12.95 -33.00
N ASN A 204 33.23 -11.84 -32.57
CA ASN A 204 32.65 -10.50 -32.52
C ASN A 204 33.77 -9.50 -32.81
N PRO A 205 33.53 -8.23 -33.20
CA PRO A 205 32.59 -7.63 -34.16
C PRO A 205 33.38 -7.00 -35.34
N ASP A 206 32.70 -6.55 -36.40
CA ASP A 206 33.05 -5.32 -37.15
C ASP A 206 32.05 -5.12 -38.28
N LYS A 207 30.84 -4.74 -37.89
CA LYS A 207 29.96 -3.93 -38.74
C LYS A 207 29.49 -2.79 -37.88
N GLU A 208 29.97 -1.57 -38.17
CA GLU A 208 29.29 -0.35 -37.75
C GLU A 208 27.89 -0.36 -38.36
N ILE A 209 26.95 -0.99 -37.66
CA ILE A 209 25.53 -0.80 -37.88
C ILE A 209 25.26 0.59 -37.30
N LYS A 210 24.89 1.55 -38.16
CA LYS A 210 24.29 2.80 -37.70
C LYS A 210 23.08 2.41 -36.84
N ALA A 211 23.21 2.50 -35.52
CA ALA A 211 22.14 2.16 -34.59
C ALA A 211 20.89 2.96 -34.97
N ASP A 212 19.81 2.26 -35.30
CA ASP A 212 18.50 2.85 -35.58
C ASP A 212 18.10 3.71 -34.37
N ALA A 213 17.44 4.86 -34.59
CA ALA A 213 16.94 5.71 -33.50
C ALA A 213 16.07 4.90 -32.53
N ARG A 214 15.38 3.88 -33.07
CA ARG A 214 14.62 2.87 -32.35
C ARG A 214 15.43 2.11 -31.30
N ASP A 215 16.64 1.66 -31.64
CA ASP A 215 17.48 0.81 -30.78
C ASP A 215 17.99 1.55 -29.54
N ARG A 216 17.81 2.88 -29.51
CA ARG A 216 18.21 3.75 -28.39
C ARG A 216 17.07 3.98 -27.40
N ILE A 217 15.82 3.65 -27.74
CA ILE A 217 14.67 3.91 -26.86
C ILE A 217 14.55 2.80 -25.82
N GLU A 218 14.57 3.18 -24.54
CA GLU A 218 14.44 2.24 -23.42
C GLU A 218 12.96 2.01 -23.11
N LEU A 219 12.46 0.81 -23.42
CA LEU A 219 11.06 0.42 -23.22
C LEU A 219 10.55 0.65 -21.79
N TYR A 220 11.40 0.38 -20.79
CA TYR A 220 11.06 0.63 -19.39
C TYR A 220 10.67 2.09 -19.16
N THR A 221 11.46 3.05 -19.67
CA THR A 221 11.22 4.48 -19.45
C THR A 221 9.91 4.97 -20.08
N VAL A 222 9.53 4.38 -21.22
CA VAL A 222 8.23 4.62 -21.87
C VAL A 222 7.08 4.07 -21.01
N CYS A 223 7.22 2.84 -20.52
CA CYS A 223 6.22 2.20 -19.66
C CYS A 223 6.06 2.95 -18.32
N ASP A 224 7.15 3.45 -17.76
CA ASP A 224 7.17 4.19 -16.50
C ASP A 224 6.45 5.54 -16.64
N LEU A 225 6.68 6.25 -17.75
CA LEU A 225 5.95 7.46 -18.08
C LEU A 225 4.44 7.21 -18.25
N ILE A 226 4.05 6.11 -18.90
CA ILE A 226 2.64 5.72 -19.04
C ILE A 226 2.02 5.41 -17.68
N TYR A 227 2.74 4.72 -16.80
CA TYR A 227 2.28 4.43 -15.46
C TYR A 227 2.14 5.71 -14.60
N TRP A 228 3.01 6.71 -14.79
CA TRP A 228 2.84 8.04 -14.17
C TRP A 228 1.56 8.74 -14.68
N MET A 229 1.31 8.76 -15.99
CA MET A 229 0.07 9.32 -16.56
C MET A 229 -1.16 8.65 -15.97
N LEU A 230 -1.11 7.32 -15.85
CA LEU A 230 -2.17 6.50 -15.28
C LEU A 230 -2.40 6.83 -13.79
N THR A 231 -1.33 6.90 -12.98
CA THR A 231 -1.42 7.28 -11.55
C THR A 231 -2.08 8.65 -11.38
N ALA A 232 -1.73 9.61 -12.25
CA ALA A 232 -2.35 10.93 -12.25
C ALA A 232 -3.84 10.91 -12.64
N GLN A 233 -4.26 10.05 -13.55
CA GLN A 233 -5.68 9.90 -13.90
C GLN A 233 -6.50 9.18 -12.83
N THR A 234 -5.93 8.18 -12.16
CA THR A 234 -6.58 7.50 -11.05
C THR A 234 -6.84 8.47 -9.90
N ASP A 235 -5.90 9.38 -9.58
CA ASP A 235 -6.12 10.50 -8.64
C ASP A 235 -7.25 11.44 -9.07
N MET A 236 -7.46 11.62 -10.37
CA MET A 236 -8.59 12.40 -10.91
C MET A 236 -9.93 11.65 -10.89
N GLY A 237 -9.94 10.35 -10.58
CA GLY A 237 -11.11 9.48 -10.61
C GLY A 237 -11.51 8.98 -12.01
N ILE A 238 -10.56 8.94 -12.96
CA ILE A 238 -10.83 8.65 -14.38
C ILE A 238 -9.92 7.53 -14.93
N GLY A 239 -9.51 6.60 -14.07
CA GLY A 239 -8.67 5.47 -14.47
C GLY A 239 -9.36 4.51 -15.47
N PRO A 240 -8.60 3.75 -16.25
CA PRO A 240 -9.11 2.75 -17.18
C PRO A 240 -9.88 1.64 -16.44
N LYS A 241 -11.04 1.26 -16.96
CA LYS A 241 -11.85 0.15 -16.41
C LYS A 241 -11.24 -1.21 -16.78
N ASN A 242 -11.30 -2.19 -15.87
CA ASN A 242 -10.85 -3.58 -16.09
C ASN A 242 -9.36 -3.69 -16.47
N PHE A 243 -8.54 -2.71 -16.09
CA PHE A 243 -7.11 -2.78 -16.34
C PHE A 243 -6.44 -3.80 -15.41
N GLY A 244 -6.86 -3.81 -14.15
CA GLY A 244 -6.28 -4.61 -13.08
C GLY A 244 -4.99 -4.01 -12.52
N ASN A 245 -4.25 -4.82 -11.77
CA ASN A 245 -3.03 -4.36 -11.10
C ASN A 245 -1.85 -4.30 -12.07
N TRP A 246 -1.13 -3.18 -12.03
CA TRP A 246 0.23 -3.08 -12.56
C TRP A 246 1.18 -3.32 -11.39
N ASP A 247 1.50 -4.59 -11.10
CA ASP A 247 2.43 -4.99 -10.05
C ASP A 247 3.85 -5.23 -10.63
N ASN A 248 4.72 -5.86 -9.86
CA ASN A 248 6.10 -6.13 -10.26
C ASN A 248 6.25 -7.28 -11.28
N GLY A 249 5.20 -8.08 -11.51
CA GLY A 249 5.16 -9.11 -12.54
C GLY A 249 4.44 -8.67 -13.83
N PHE A 250 4.04 -7.40 -13.90
CA PHE A 250 3.30 -6.86 -15.04
C PHE A 250 4.19 -6.71 -16.27
N LEU A 251 5.41 -6.16 -16.13
CA LEU A 251 6.34 -5.99 -17.24
C LEU A 251 7.19 -7.26 -17.44
N PRO A 252 7.53 -7.63 -18.69
CA PRO A 252 8.43 -8.76 -18.95
C PRO A 252 9.83 -8.52 -18.39
N ASP A 253 10.45 -9.56 -17.84
CA ASP A 253 11.77 -9.50 -17.19
C ASP A 253 12.84 -8.91 -18.14
N ALA A 254 12.81 -9.30 -19.42
CA ALA A 254 13.77 -8.81 -20.42
C ALA A 254 13.75 -7.28 -20.58
N SER A 255 12.62 -6.63 -20.25
CA SER A 255 12.45 -5.17 -20.40
C SER A 255 12.79 -4.36 -19.14
N ILE A 256 12.73 -4.97 -17.95
CA ILE A 256 12.85 -4.28 -16.66
C ILE A 256 14.14 -4.65 -15.91
N ILE A 257 14.60 -5.90 -15.99
CA ILE A 257 15.74 -6.39 -15.20
C ILE A 257 17.03 -5.58 -15.41
N PRO A 258 17.42 -5.17 -16.64
CA PRO A 258 18.61 -4.34 -16.82
C PRO A 258 18.54 -3.00 -16.06
N ALA A 259 17.36 -2.37 -16.04
CA ALA A 259 17.14 -1.13 -15.31
C ALA A 259 17.21 -1.36 -13.78
N ILE A 260 16.64 -2.46 -13.29
CA ILE A 260 16.74 -2.86 -11.88
C ILE A 260 18.19 -3.13 -11.48
N GLN A 261 18.96 -3.87 -12.31
CA GLN A 261 20.36 -4.17 -12.04
C GLN A 261 21.19 -2.89 -11.93
N HIS A 262 21.07 -1.99 -12.92
CA HIS A 262 21.75 -0.70 -12.89
C HIS A 262 21.41 0.11 -11.64
N ALA A 263 20.13 0.17 -11.26
CA ALA A 263 19.68 0.87 -10.07
C ALA A 263 20.23 0.23 -8.78
N ASN A 264 20.22 -1.11 -8.70
CA ASN A 264 20.75 -1.86 -7.56
C ASN A 264 22.27 -1.64 -7.35
N ASP A 265 23.04 -1.56 -8.44
CA ASP A 265 24.49 -1.28 -8.37
C ASP A 265 24.77 0.10 -7.76
N GLN A 266 23.88 1.07 -8.00
CA GLN A 266 23.99 2.43 -7.45
C GLN A 266 23.68 2.51 -5.96
N ILE A 267 22.92 1.57 -5.38
CA ILE A 267 22.59 1.57 -3.93
C ILE A 267 23.85 1.59 -3.07
N GLN A 268 24.93 0.92 -3.51
CA GLN A 268 26.19 0.84 -2.74
C GLN A 268 26.87 2.20 -2.56
N SER A 269 26.62 3.15 -3.48
CA SER A 269 27.19 4.50 -3.42
C SER A 269 26.42 5.45 -2.49
N LEU A 270 25.18 5.09 -2.12
CA LEU A 270 24.33 5.93 -1.29
C LEU A 270 24.75 5.85 0.19
N ARG A 271 24.92 7.00 0.82
CA ARG A 271 25.16 7.12 2.27
C ARG A 271 23.85 7.07 3.05
N ILE A 272 23.00 6.09 2.73
CA ILE A 272 21.68 5.87 3.34
C ILE A 272 21.62 4.42 3.82
N CYS A 273 20.84 4.14 4.86
CA CYS A 273 20.65 2.78 5.35
C CYS A 273 20.02 1.88 4.28
N LYS A 274 20.74 0.83 3.85
CA LYS A 274 20.27 -0.16 2.87
C LYS A 274 18.91 -0.74 3.24
N GLN A 275 18.70 -1.10 4.51
CA GLN A 275 17.40 -1.59 4.98
C GLN A 275 16.25 -0.63 4.65
N ARG A 276 16.45 0.67 4.89
CA ARG A 276 15.38 1.66 4.74
C ARG A 276 15.00 1.86 3.28
N ILE A 277 15.99 1.82 2.38
CA ILE A 277 15.76 1.82 0.93
C ILE A 277 14.96 0.58 0.52
N TRP A 278 15.39 -0.61 0.93
CA TRP A 278 14.69 -1.84 0.57
C TRP A 278 13.28 -1.93 1.15
N ASN A 279 13.05 -1.43 2.37
CA ASN A 279 11.72 -1.31 2.95
C ASN A 279 10.81 -0.36 2.14
N LEU A 280 11.36 0.76 1.64
CA LEU A 280 10.63 1.68 0.78
C LEU A 280 10.26 1.02 -0.56
N ILE A 281 11.17 0.26 -1.14
CA ILE A 281 10.95 -0.48 -2.39
C ILE A 281 9.89 -1.57 -2.21
N ASP A 282 9.97 -2.41 -1.16
CA ASP A 282 8.99 -3.49 -0.95
C ASP A 282 7.57 -2.98 -0.65
N LEU A 283 7.47 -1.77 -0.09
CA LEU A 283 6.19 -1.07 0.13
C LEU A 283 5.76 -0.19 -1.06
N SER A 284 6.43 -0.28 -2.20
CA SER A 284 5.97 0.35 -3.43
C SER A 284 4.99 -0.55 -4.18
N PRO A 285 3.95 -0.01 -4.86
CA PRO A 285 2.97 -0.81 -5.58
C PRO A 285 3.55 -1.76 -6.62
N ARG A 286 4.68 -1.40 -7.25
CA ARG A 286 5.37 -2.24 -8.26
C ARG A 286 6.66 -2.87 -7.72
N LYS A 287 6.86 -2.88 -6.40
CA LYS A 287 8.03 -3.44 -5.72
C LYS A 287 9.36 -3.07 -6.40
N ASP A 288 10.13 -4.06 -6.83
CA ASP A 288 11.40 -3.90 -7.51
C ASP A 288 11.31 -3.19 -8.87
N SER A 289 10.16 -3.23 -9.56
CA SER A 289 9.95 -2.45 -10.78
C SER A 289 9.88 -0.94 -10.55
N ASP A 290 9.60 -0.47 -9.32
CA ASP A 290 9.69 0.96 -8.97
C ASP A 290 11.13 1.38 -8.59
N MET A 291 12.05 0.43 -8.37
CA MET A 291 13.41 0.70 -7.90
C MET A 291 14.18 1.72 -8.75
N PRO A 292 14.21 1.64 -10.11
CA PRO A 292 14.99 2.57 -10.91
C PRO A 292 14.56 4.03 -10.73
N GLU A 293 13.26 4.31 -10.69
CA GLU A 293 12.73 5.66 -10.49
C GLU A 293 12.94 6.17 -9.07
N LEU A 294 12.69 5.31 -8.07
CA LEU A 294 12.90 5.66 -6.67
C LEU A 294 14.36 6.05 -6.41
N LEU A 295 15.31 5.23 -6.89
CA LEU A 295 16.73 5.49 -6.68
C LEU A 295 17.22 6.71 -7.46
N ARG A 296 16.73 6.94 -8.68
CA ARG A 296 17.06 8.16 -9.42
C ARG A 296 16.66 9.43 -8.64
N THR A 297 15.45 9.43 -8.08
CA THR A 297 14.99 10.57 -7.26
C THR A 297 15.84 10.71 -5.99
N ILE A 298 16.11 9.61 -5.29
CA ILE A 298 16.96 9.63 -4.07
C ILE A 298 18.38 10.13 -4.41
N MET A 299 18.95 9.73 -5.54
CA MET A 299 20.26 10.16 -6.01
C MET A 299 20.28 11.64 -6.40
N LYS A 300 19.22 12.16 -7.05
CA LYS A 300 19.08 13.59 -7.34
C LYS A 300 19.18 14.45 -6.06
N HIS A 301 18.76 13.89 -4.93
CA HIS A 301 18.83 14.54 -3.62
C HIS A 301 19.89 13.92 -2.70
N SER A 302 20.90 13.20 -3.22
CA SER A 302 21.84 12.44 -2.38
C SER A 302 22.60 13.31 -1.40
N ASP A 303 22.98 14.53 -1.80
CA ASP A 303 23.74 15.44 -0.94
C ASP A 303 22.91 15.92 0.26
N THR A 304 21.59 16.06 0.06
CA THR A 304 20.65 16.45 1.11
C THR A 304 20.25 15.24 1.95
N LEU A 305 19.95 14.10 1.33
CA LEU A 305 19.45 12.89 2.01
C LEU A 305 20.55 12.06 2.66
N ALA A 306 21.83 12.32 2.36
CA ALA A 306 22.94 11.59 2.93
C ALA A 306 22.94 11.69 4.46
N LEU A 307 23.20 10.55 5.10
CA LEU A 307 23.55 10.54 6.51
C LEU A 307 24.89 11.27 6.70
N PRO A 308 25.04 12.05 7.77
CA PRO A 308 26.27 12.81 8.01
C PRO A 308 27.49 11.87 8.02
N ALA A 309 28.55 12.30 7.35
CA ALA A 309 29.81 11.56 7.20
C ALA A 309 30.58 11.34 8.51
N SER A 310 30.03 11.82 9.63
CA SER A 310 30.67 11.83 10.94
C SER A 310 30.67 10.43 11.54
N GLY A 311 31.64 9.63 11.11
CA GLY A 311 32.00 8.38 11.74
C GLY A 311 33.12 7.71 10.96
N ARG A 312 34.26 7.46 11.62
CA ARG A 312 35.24 6.47 11.11
C ARG A 312 34.50 5.15 10.86
N ASP A 313 35.06 4.21 10.09
CA ASP A 313 34.47 2.85 9.92
C ASP A 313 34.23 2.08 11.24
N SER A 314 34.77 2.61 12.34
CA SER A 314 34.60 2.16 13.72
C SER A 314 33.48 2.85 14.50
N ASP A 315 32.74 3.80 13.91
CA ASP A 315 31.64 4.49 14.59
C ASP A 315 30.45 3.51 14.76
N PRO A 316 30.02 3.23 15.99
CA PRO A 316 28.87 2.36 16.25
C PRO A 316 27.56 2.89 15.65
N MET A 317 27.46 4.16 15.24
CA MET A 317 26.29 4.76 14.58
C MET A 317 26.39 4.80 13.03
N ASN A 318 27.26 3.97 12.43
CA ASN A 318 27.42 3.91 10.97
C ASN A 318 26.46 2.88 10.31
N HIS A 319 25.73 3.32 9.28
CA HIS A 319 24.83 2.48 8.49
C HIS A 319 25.50 1.66 7.37
N ALA A 320 26.81 1.81 7.14
CA ALA A 320 27.56 1.11 6.08
C ALA A 320 27.48 -0.43 6.18
N ARG A 321 27.33 -0.98 7.40
CA ARG A 321 27.21 -2.42 7.67
C ARG A 321 25.77 -2.93 7.71
N CYS A 322 24.78 -2.10 7.45
CA CYS A 322 23.39 -2.56 7.33
C CYS A 322 23.23 -3.40 6.07
N THR A 323 22.34 -4.39 6.10
CA THR A 323 21.97 -5.22 4.94
C THR A 323 20.55 -4.87 4.49
N PRO A 324 20.08 -5.38 3.34
CA PRO A 324 18.68 -5.24 2.91
C PRO A 324 17.63 -5.79 3.88
N ASN A 325 18.03 -6.69 4.80
CA ASN A 325 17.14 -7.34 5.78
C ASN A 325 17.45 -7.00 7.26
N LYS A 326 18.53 -6.25 7.54
CA LYS A 326 18.84 -5.81 8.90
C LYS A 326 19.49 -4.43 8.99
N CYS A 327 18.85 -3.53 9.74
CA CYS A 327 19.46 -2.31 10.26
C CYS A 327 20.10 -2.58 11.64
N GLN A 328 21.41 -2.38 11.77
CA GLN A 328 22.12 -2.67 13.03
C GLN A 328 21.78 -1.67 14.15
N LEU A 329 21.46 -0.43 13.80
CA LEU A 329 21.16 0.63 14.80
C LEU A 329 19.73 0.55 15.33
N ALA A 330 18.81 0.02 14.51
CA ALA A 330 17.39 -0.02 14.84
C ALA A 330 17.06 -0.95 16.03
N GLN A 331 17.97 -1.86 16.37
CA GLN A 331 17.84 -2.82 17.48
C GLN A 331 18.74 -2.48 18.68
N MET A 332 19.45 -1.35 18.68
CA MET A 332 20.32 -0.98 19.80
C MET A 332 19.51 -0.55 21.02
N ASP A 333 19.89 -1.05 22.19
CA ASP A 333 19.39 -0.53 23.47
C ASP A 333 20.07 0.81 23.76
N THR A 334 19.31 1.89 23.62
CA THR A 334 19.79 3.26 23.81
C THR A 334 19.43 3.83 25.19
N SER A 335 18.92 3.00 26.12
CA SER A 335 18.54 3.43 27.47
C SER A 335 19.70 4.06 28.24
N ARG A 336 20.94 3.66 27.95
CA ARG A 336 22.16 4.16 28.61
C ARG A 336 22.94 5.19 27.80
N LEU A 337 22.40 5.62 26.66
CA LEU A 337 23.06 6.62 25.83
C LEU A 337 23.10 7.96 26.57
N GLN A 338 24.24 8.65 26.55
CA GLN A 338 24.36 9.96 27.19
C GLN A 338 23.35 10.94 26.60
N GLN A 339 22.68 11.72 27.46
CA GLN A 339 21.69 12.68 27.03
C GLN A 339 22.36 13.83 26.26
N MET A 340 21.74 14.22 25.14
CA MET A 340 22.17 15.27 24.24
C MET A 340 22.15 16.63 24.95
N HIS A 341 23.10 17.48 24.59
CA HIS A 341 23.09 18.90 24.93
C HIS A 341 22.75 19.73 23.69
N LYS A 342 21.93 20.77 23.86
CA LYS A 342 21.72 21.84 22.86
C LYS A 342 22.59 23.08 23.13
N CYS A 343 23.30 23.12 24.26
CA CYS A 343 24.25 24.18 24.57
C CYS A 343 25.64 23.87 24.01
N SER A 344 26.41 24.92 23.66
CA SER A 344 27.75 24.79 23.07
C SER A 344 28.80 24.18 24.00
N LEU A 345 28.56 24.21 25.32
CA LEU A 345 29.52 23.76 26.34
C LEU A 345 29.39 22.26 26.66
N SER A 346 28.31 21.60 26.23
CA SER A 346 28.01 20.19 26.53
C SER A 346 28.09 19.81 28.02
N ARG A 347 27.82 20.78 28.91
CA ARG A 347 27.97 20.67 30.38
C ARG A 347 27.00 21.59 31.12
N CYS A 348 25.74 21.65 30.69
CA CYS A 348 24.72 22.41 31.43
C CYS A 348 24.33 21.72 32.74
N GLU A 349 23.66 22.46 33.62
CA GLU A 349 23.04 21.91 34.82
C GLU A 349 21.93 20.91 34.46
N LEU A 350 21.66 19.99 35.40
CA LEU A 350 20.52 19.09 35.35
C LEU A 350 19.32 19.74 36.04
N ARG A 351 18.16 19.65 35.40
CA ARG A 351 16.87 20.07 35.95
C ARG A 351 16.15 18.86 36.52
N GLU A 352 15.69 18.98 37.76
CA GLU A 352 14.82 18.00 38.41
C GLU A 352 13.35 18.28 38.07
N ILE A 353 12.65 17.25 37.61
CA ILE A 353 11.20 17.19 37.43
C ILE A 353 10.63 16.23 38.48
N PRO A 354 9.60 16.61 39.25
CA PRO A 354 9.11 15.82 40.39
C PRO A 354 8.27 14.61 39.96
N VAL A 355 8.90 13.64 39.29
CA VAL A 355 8.26 12.47 38.67
C VAL A 355 7.60 11.51 39.66
N GLN A 356 7.82 11.67 40.97
CA GLN A 356 7.13 10.86 42.00
C GLN A 356 5.60 10.96 41.95
N HIS A 357 5.04 12.03 41.37
CA HIS A 357 3.58 12.22 41.28
C HIS A 357 2.93 11.48 40.10
N LEU A 358 3.73 10.87 39.21
CA LEU A 358 3.23 10.25 37.99
C LEU A 358 2.36 9.00 38.27
N ASP A 359 2.71 8.18 39.26
CA ASP A 359 1.96 6.97 39.57
C ASP A 359 0.56 7.30 40.10
N ASP A 360 0.45 8.27 41.01
CA ASP A 360 -0.84 8.76 41.53
C ASP A 360 -1.70 9.38 40.42
N ALA A 361 -1.07 10.18 39.54
CA ALA A 361 -1.77 10.79 38.42
C ALA A 361 -2.29 9.76 37.41
N LEU A 362 -1.52 8.71 37.15
CA LEU A 362 -1.91 7.60 36.28
C LEU A 362 -3.08 6.80 36.85
N GLU A 363 -3.09 6.54 38.16
CA GLU A 363 -4.21 5.87 38.84
C GLU A 363 -5.49 6.71 38.80
N LEU A 364 -5.36 8.04 38.92
CA LEU A 364 -6.48 8.99 38.86
C LEU A 364 -6.89 9.36 37.42
N GLY A 365 -6.19 8.88 36.38
CA GLY A 365 -6.48 9.21 34.98
C GLY A 365 -6.25 10.68 34.60
N LYS A 366 -5.37 11.37 35.32
CA LYS A 366 -5.03 12.78 35.09
C LYS A 366 -4.13 12.97 33.86
N CYS A 367 -3.99 14.22 33.40
CA CYS A 367 -3.04 14.54 32.35
C CYS A 367 -1.61 14.38 32.88
N MET A 368 -0.75 13.81 32.05
CA MET A 368 0.64 13.53 32.38
C MET A 368 1.60 14.56 31.77
N ALA A 369 1.06 15.70 31.32
CA ALA A 369 1.84 16.81 30.76
C ALA A 369 2.21 17.82 31.85
N TRP A 370 3.40 18.41 31.71
CA TRP A 370 3.98 19.28 32.72
C TRP A 370 3.88 20.76 32.34
N ASP A 371 3.31 21.57 33.24
CA ASP A 371 3.29 23.02 33.15
C ASP A 371 4.70 23.59 33.38
N PHE A 372 5.13 24.49 32.51
CA PHE A 372 6.43 25.17 32.59
C PHE A 372 6.33 26.70 32.68
N ARG A 373 5.14 27.25 32.94
CA ARG A 373 4.93 28.70 33.14
C ARG A 373 5.45 29.17 34.49
N GLY A 374 5.29 28.33 35.51
CA GLY A 374 5.75 28.59 36.86
C GLY A 374 7.23 28.25 37.07
N PRO A 375 7.82 28.70 38.20
CA PRO A 375 9.16 28.27 38.60
C PRO A 375 9.19 26.79 39.01
N GLU A 376 8.05 26.24 39.44
CA GLU A 376 7.85 24.84 39.79
C GLU A 376 7.13 24.10 38.66
N TRP A 377 7.51 22.84 38.43
CA TRP A 377 6.92 21.96 37.43
C TRP A 377 5.80 21.15 38.06
N CYS A 378 4.58 21.32 37.57
CA CYS A 378 3.40 20.59 38.04
C CYS A 378 2.68 19.87 36.90
N LEU A 379 1.99 18.78 37.22
CA LEU A 379 1.11 18.12 36.28
C LEU A 379 -0.12 18.99 36.01
N THR A 380 -0.53 19.03 34.75
CA THR A 380 -1.66 19.83 34.28
C THR A 380 -2.97 19.07 34.31
N ASP A 381 -4.07 19.80 34.13
CA ASP A 381 -5.36 19.23 33.73
C ASP A 381 -5.44 19.12 32.20
N TRP A 382 -6.34 18.26 31.72
CA TRP A 382 -6.55 18.00 30.29
C TRP A 382 -6.96 19.24 29.47
N ASP A 383 -7.46 20.29 30.12
CA ASP A 383 -7.85 21.56 29.47
C ASP A 383 -6.65 22.47 29.14
N THR A 384 -5.48 22.17 29.71
CA THR A 384 -4.26 22.94 29.42
C THR A 384 -3.71 22.56 28.05
N LYS A 385 -3.43 23.55 27.20
CA LYS A 385 -2.77 23.30 25.91
C LYS A 385 -1.33 22.86 26.12
N TYR A 386 -1.04 21.63 25.75
CA TYR A 386 0.31 21.07 25.80
C TYR A 386 0.79 20.57 24.45
N MET A 387 2.11 20.60 24.26
CA MET A 387 2.80 19.99 23.13
C MET A 387 3.23 18.58 23.51
N ALA A 388 2.90 17.58 22.70
CA ALA A 388 3.51 16.25 22.84
C ALA A 388 4.81 16.17 22.04
N LEU A 389 5.86 15.66 22.65
CA LEU A 389 7.12 15.41 21.98
C LEU A 389 7.20 13.95 21.54
N SER A 390 7.36 13.74 20.24
CA SER A 390 7.67 12.46 19.64
C SER A 390 9.11 12.49 19.13
N HIS A 391 10.00 11.68 19.72
CA HIS A 391 11.44 11.84 19.54
C HIS A 391 12.18 10.50 19.39
N VAL A 392 13.44 10.57 18.98
CA VAL A 392 14.28 9.38 18.81
C VAL A 392 15.31 9.27 19.94
N TRP A 393 15.14 8.27 20.81
CA TRP A 393 16.04 8.06 21.96
C TRP A 393 17.51 7.85 21.57
N SER A 394 17.78 7.26 20.39
CA SER A 394 19.15 7.06 19.88
C SER A 394 19.88 8.36 19.56
N ASP A 395 19.17 9.48 19.49
CA ASP A 395 19.76 10.80 19.28
C ASP A 395 20.21 11.45 20.60
N GLY A 396 20.17 10.69 21.71
CA GLY A 396 20.46 11.20 23.05
C GLY A 396 19.30 12.00 23.64
N THR A 397 18.08 11.91 23.11
CA THR A 397 16.91 12.59 23.68
C THR A 397 16.21 11.79 24.78
N GLY A 398 16.65 10.56 25.06
CA GLY A 398 16.14 9.74 26.15
C GLY A 398 16.58 10.22 27.55
N ALA A 399 16.24 9.46 28.59
CA ALA A 399 16.63 9.73 29.97
C ALA A 399 18.17 9.65 30.19
N GLY A 400 18.84 8.79 29.41
CA GLY A 400 20.25 8.48 29.55
C GLY A 400 20.61 7.86 30.90
N PRO A 401 21.90 7.93 31.32
CA PRO A 401 22.34 7.38 32.61
C PRO A 401 21.91 8.22 33.82
N ASN A 402 21.13 9.28 33.61
CA ASN A 402 20.70 10.17 34.68
C ASN A 402 19.68 9.47 35.59
N VAL A 403 19.54 9.98 36.82
CA VAL A 403 18.48 9.57 37.74
C VAL A 403 17.12 9.93 37.11
N PRO A 404 16.08 9.07 37.22
CA PRO A 404 14.74 9.39 36.72
C PRO A 404 14.27 10.78 37.19
N GLY A 405 13.73 11.57 36.25
CA GLY A 405 13.31 12.95 36.51
C GLY A 405 14.40 14.02 36.32
N PHE A 406 15.67 13.64 36.14
CA PHE A 406 16.76 14.60 35.88
C PHE A 406 17.11 14.68 34.40
N VAL A 407 17.02 15.87 33.83
CA VAL A 407 17.30 16.13 32.41
C VAL A 407 18.20 17.35 32.21
N ASN A 408 18.98 17.37 31.13
CA ASN A 408 19.81 18.49 30.73
C ASN A 408 18.96 19.75 30.54
N GLN A 409 19.23 20.81 31.32
CA GLN A 409 18.47 22.06 31.27
C GLN A 409 18.39 22.63 29.84
N CYS A 410 19.50 22.62 29.10
CA CYS A 410 19.52 23.15 27.73
C CYS A 410 18.61 22.38 26.74
N LEU A 411 18.42 21.07 26.96
CA LEU A 411 17.54 20.25 26.13
C LEU A 411 16.07 20.51 26.49
N LEU A 412 15.80 20.64 27.79
CA LEU A 412 14.48 21.01 28.29
C LEU A 412 14.07 22.42 27.82
N ASP A 413 14.99 23.40 27.87
CA ASP A 413 14.76 24.76 27.37
C ASP A 413 14.49 24.78 25.87
N PHE A 414 15.20 23.95 25.11
CA PHE A 414 14.97 23.81 23.68
C PHE A 414 13.55 23.32 23.39
N PHE A 415 13.09 22.24 24.04
CA PHE A 415 11.74 21.71 23.81
C PHE A 415 10.63 22.61 24.36
N THR A 416 10.81 23.24 25.53
CA THR A 416 9.84 24.21 26.05
C THR A 416 9.78 25.48 25.20
N GLY A 417 10.92 25.90 24.62
CA GLY A 417 10.97 26.97 23.62
C GLY A 417 10.10 26.66 22.40
N LEU A 418 10.20 25.44 21.86
CA LEU A 418 9.32 24.98 20.77
C LEU A 418 7.85 24.95 21.19
N ALA A 419 7.54 24.46 22.39
CA ALA A 419 6.17 24.44 22.91
C ALA A 419 5.58 25.86 22.98
N ARG A 420 6.33 26.85 23.48
CA ARG A 420 5.92 28.26 23.54
C ARG A 420 5.67 28.84 22.15
N GLN A 421 6.52 28.54 21.17
CA GLN A 421 6.32 28.98 19.78
C GLN A 421 5.01 28.45 19.18
N GLN A 422 4.55 27.27 19.63
CA GLN A 422 3.27 26.68 19.24
C GLN A 422 2.10 27.09 20.14
N GLY A 423 2.30 28.05 21.05
CA GLY A 423 1.27 28.54 21.97
C GLY A 423 0.83 27.52 23.02
N CYS A 424 1.73 26.59 23.37
CA CYS A 424 1.51 25.62 24.45
C CYS A 424 2.16 26.10 25.74
N ASP A 425 1.50 25.83 26.86
CA ASP A 425 1.93 26.18 28.22
C ASP A 425 2.58 24.99 28.96
N ALA A 426 2.40 23.80 28.40
CA ALA A 426 2.86 22.54 28.97
C ALA A 426 3.47 21.61 27.92
N ILE A 427 4.23 20.63 28.38
CA ILE A 427 4.88 19.64 27.53
C ILE A 427 4.62 18.22 28.05
N TRP A 428 4.29 17.32 27.13
CA TRP A 428 4.35 15.89 27.37
C TRP A 428 5.61 15.34 26.70
N TRP A 429 6.53 14.82 27.51
CA TRP A 429 7.79 14.22 27.08
C TRP A 429 7.97 12.90 27.82
N ASP A 430 7.92 11.78 27.10
CA ASP A 430 7.91 10.42 27.65
C ASP A 430 8.99 10.17 28.72
N VAL A 431 10.18 10.75 28.58
CA VAL A 431 11.29 10.69 29.53
C VAL A 431 10.91 11.16 30.94
N ILE A 432 10.07 12.19 31.05
CA ILE A 432 9.63 12.79 32.32
C ILE A 432 8.14 12.59 32.59
N SER A 433 7.40 12.02 31.64
CA SER A 433 5.92 11.90 31.69
C SER A 433 5.44 10.45 31.79
N VAL A 434 6.35 9.47 31.69
CA VAL A 434 6.05 8.05 31.84
C VAL A 434 6.78 7.51 33.08
N PRO A 435 6.09 6.84 34.02
CA PRO A 435 6.73 6.19 35.15
C PRO A 435 7.87 5.26 34.72
N SER A 436 8.96 5.29 35.47
CA SER A 436 10.15 4.47 35.17
C SER A 436 10.06 3.04 35.72
N ILE A 437 9.18 2.80 36.69
CA ILE A 437 9.09 1.55 37.45
C ILE A 437 7.83 0.75 37.04
N TYR A 438 7.95 -0.58 37.06
CA TYR A 438 6.80 -1.48 36.91
C TYR A 438 5.97 -1.53 38.20
N PRO A 439 4.63 -1.67 38.14
CA PRO A 439 3.78 -1.88 36.97
C PRO A 439 3.31 -0.59 36.26
N GLY A 440 3.53 0.59 36.85
CA GLY A 440 3.06 1.89 36.34
C GLY A 440 3.48 2.16 34.89
N ARG A 441 4.73 1.84 34.52
CA ARG A 441 5.22 1.96 33.15
C ARG A 441 4.34 1.23 32.12
N THR A 442 4.00 -0.03 32.38
CA THR A 442 3.16 -0.82 31.45
C THR A 442 1.80 -0.17 31.24
N LYS A 443 1.16 0.25 32.33
CA LYS A 443 -0.17 0.89 32.30
C LYS A 443 -0.14 2.24 31.55
N ALA A 444 0.94 3.01 31.72
CA ALA A 444 1.15 4.24 30.96
C ALA A 444 1.35 3.96 29.46
N LEU A 445 2.15 2.95 29.09
CA LEU A 445 2.33 2.57 27.68
C LEU A 445 1.03 2.13 27.00
N GLN A 446 0.16 1.40 27.71
CA GLN A 446 -1.15 0.95 27.19
C GLN A 446 -2.10 2.11 26.86
N SER A 447 -1.92 3.27 27.48
CA SER A 447 -2.75 4.46 27.30
C SER A 447 -2.01 5.62 26.62
N MET A 448 -0.78 5.39 26.12
CA MET A 448 0.10 6.45 25.62
C MET A 448 -0.50 7.26 24.48
N HIS A 449 -1.21 6.60 23.55
CA HIS A 449 -1.87 7.24 22.41
C HIS A 449 -2.80 8.38 22.83
N ARG A 450 -3.44 8.29 24.02
CA ARG A 450 -4.31 9.34 24.55
C ARG A 450 -3.60 10.68 24.77
N ASN A 451 -2.31 10.64 25.10
CA ASN A 451 -1.51 11.86 25.28
C ASN A 451 -1.24 12.55 23.94
N TYR A 452 -1.08 11.79 22.85
CA TYR A 452 -0.92 12.37 21.51
C TYR A 452 -2.25 12.86 20.95
N THR A 453 -3.35 12.14 21.19
CA THR A 453 -4.69 12.53 20.76
C THR A 453 -5.15 13.85 21.38
N ARG A 454 -4.83 14.10 22.65
CA ARG A 454 -5.24 15.30 23.38
C ARG A 454 -4.23 16.46 23.34
N ALA A 455 -3.02 16.24 22.85
CA ALA A 455 -2.05 17.32 22.70
C ALA A 455 -2.62 18.38 21.76
N ALA A 456 -2.21 19.64 21.91
CA ALA A 456 -2.54 20.73 20.98
C ALA A 456 -1.69 20.66 19.69
N CYS A 457 -0.50 20.06 19.76
CA CYS A 457 0.27 19.61 18.61
C CYS A 457 1.28 18.55 19.06
N THR A 458 1.75 17.74 18.11
CA THR A 458 2.86 16.81 18.30
C THR A 458 4.04 17.28 17.48
N VAL A 459 5.19 17.48 18.13
CA VAL A 459 6.45 17.83 17.46
C VAL A 459 7.31 16.58 17.32
N ILE A 460 7.74 16.31 16.09
CA ILE A 460 8.66 15.24 15.73
C ILE A 460 10.09 15.77 15.77
N HIS A 461 10.91 15.22 16.66
CA HIS A 461 12.35 15.48 16.71
C HIS A 461 13.14 14.22 16.36
N ASP A 462 13.75 14.25 15.18
CA ASP A 462 14.74 13.29 14.69
C ASP A 462 15.98 14.09 14.27
N GLN A 463 17.15 13.72 14.77
CA GLN A 463 18.39 14.45 14.52
C GLN A 463 18.80 14.38 13.04
N TYR A 464 18.47 13.30 12.31
CA TYR A 464 18.66 13.27 10.87
C TYR A 464 17.77 14.32 10.20
N LEU A 465 16.47 14.36 10.50
CA LEU A 465 15.55 15.35 9.92
C LEU A 465 15.90 16.79 10.29
N ALA A 466 16.28 17.04 11.54
CA ALA A 466 16.69 18.36 12.03
C ALA A 466 17.97 18.89 11.37
N ASN A 467 18.70 18.07 10.61
CA ASN A 467 19.85 18.47 9.80
C ASN A 467 19.56 18.51 8.29
N ILE A 468 18.36 18.11 7.86
CA ILE A 468 17.91 18.25 6.47
C ILE A 468 17.42 19.68 6.27
N ASP A 469 17.96 20.37 5.26
CA ASP A 469 17.49 21.70 4.89
C ASP A 469 16.03 21.64 4.39
N TRP A 470 15.18 22.53 4.91
CA TRP A 470 13.81 22.67 4.43
C TRP A 470 13.78 23.15 2.98
N ARG A 471 13.06 22.40 2.11
CA ARG A 471 12.91 22.68 0.68
C ARG A 471 11.53 22.26 0.18
N GLU A 472 10.99 22.98 -0.80
CA GLU A 472 9.70 22.68 -1.42
C GLU A 472 9.84 21.77 -2.67
N ASP A 473 10.77 20.82 -2.66
CA ASP A 473 11.05 19.90 -3.78
C ASP A 473 10.68 18.43 -3.47
N GLY A 474 10.04 18.18 -2.33
CA GLY A 474 9.64 16.85 -1.87
C GLY A 474 10.74 16.04 -1.19
N SER A 475 12.01 16.50 -1.20
CA SER A 475 13.08 15.82 -0.49
C SER A 475 12.83 15.68 1.02
N PRO A 476 12.20 16.64 1.73
CA PRO A 476 11.88 16.48 3.16
C PRO A 476 10.91 15.33 3.44
N CYS A 477 9.94 15.07 2.56
CA CYS A 477 9.01 13.96 2.71
C CYS A 477 9.69 12.61 2.48
N ILE A 478 10.61 12.53 1.52
CA ILE A 478 11.44 11.34 1.28
C ILE A 478 12.36 11.10 2.49
N ALA A 479 13.00 12.16 3.00
CA ALA A 479 13.81 12.10 4.21
C ALA A 479 13.00 11.59 5.41
N PHE A 480 11.75 12.04 5.55
CA PHE A 480 10.86 11.59 6.63
C PHE A 480 10.70 10.08 6.65
N VAL A 481 10.36 9.44 5.52
CA VAL A 481 10.19 7.97 5.47
C VAL A 481 11.51 7.20 5.59
N LEU A 482 12.64 7.83 5.27
CA LEU A 482 13.98 7.28 5.45
C LEU A 482 14.59 7.57 6.84
N SER A 483 13.88 8.31 7.71
CA SER A 483 14.37 8.72 9.02
C SER A 483 14.43 7.57 10.03
N THR A 484 15.16 7.78 11.12
CA THR A 484 15.19 6.82 12.23
C THR A 484 13.83 6.79 12.91
N TRP A 485 13.20 7.94 13.07
CA TRP A 485 11.88 8.09 13.65
C TRP A 485 10.82 7.27 12.93
N PHE A 486 10.75 7.35 11.60
CA PHE A 486 9.76 6.60 10.81
C PHE A 486 9.99 5.09 10.86
N SER A 487 11.25 4.66 11.04
CA SER A 487 11.60 3.24 11.15
C SER A 487 11.27 2.58 12.50
N ARG A 488 10.77 3.33 13.50
CA ARG A 488 10.37 2.78 14.81
C ARG A 488 8.89 2.40 14.83
N ALA A 489 8.56 1.30 15.49
CA ALA A 489 7.19 0.79 15.50
C ALA A 489 6.24 1.69 16.30
N TRP A 490 6.65 2.12 17.50
CA TRP A 490 5.81 2.95 18.38
C TRP A 490 5.43 4.29 17.77
N THR A 491 6.31 4.91 16.97
CA THR A 491 6.04 6.20 16.31
C THR A 491 4.90 6.15 15.29
N ALA A 492 4.52 4.95 14.80
CA ALA A 492 3.32 4.78 13.98
C ALA A 492 2.05 5.12 14.77
N LEU A 493 1.96 4.64 16.01
CA LEU A 493 0.84 4.92 16.90
C LEU A 493 0.81 6.40 17.31
N GLU A 494 1.98 6.98 17.56
CA GLU A 494 2.13 8.42 17.89
C GLU A 494 1.62 9.29 16.74
N LEU A 495 1.96 8.93 15.50
CA LEU A 495 1.50 9.62 14.31
C LEU A 495 -0.01 9.47 14.08
N ARG A 496 -0.52 8.25 14.19
CA ARG A 496 -1.95 7.94 14.02
C ARG A 496 -2.80 8.67 15.05
N ALA A 497 -2.33 8.75 16.29
CA ALA A 497 -3.06 9.36 17.40
C ALA A 497 -3.06 10.89 17.36
N SER A 498 -2.05 11.52 16.76
CA SER A 498 -1.88 12.98 16.72
C SER A 498 -2.87 13.64 15.78
N HIS A 499 -3.50 14.75 16.17
CA HIS A 499 -4.38 15.50 15.26
C HIS A 499 -3.58 16.52 14.41
N LYS A 500 -2.57 17.19 15.00
CA LYS A 500 -1.65 18.11 14.32
C LYS A 500 -0.20 17.67 14.55
N THR A 501 0.57 17.51 13.48
CA THR A 501 1.95 17.01 13.55
C THR A 501 2.90 17.98 12.87
N LEU A 502 3.92 18.40 13.60
CA LEU A 502 4.97 19.31 13.14
C LEU A 502 6.31 18.56 13.10
N VAL A 503 7.04 18.65 11.99
CA VAL A 503 8.36 18.02 11.83
C VAL A 503 9.44 19.10 11.85
N LEU A 504 10.51 18.86 12.60
CA LEU A 504 11.65 19.77 12.66
C LEU A 504 12.62 19.50 11.53
N PHE A 505 12.89 20.53 10.74
CA PHE A 505 13.94 20.58 9.71
C PHE A 505 14.95 21.68 10.02
N LYS A 506 16.07 21.69 9.31
CA LYS A 506 17.02 22.79 9.34
C LYS A 506 16.53 23.92 8.44
N ASP A 507 16.48 25.13 8.98
CA ASP A 507 16.33 26.32 8.14
C ASP A 507 17.64 26.56 7.38
N GLY A 508 17.56 26.61 6.05
CA GLY A 508 18.72 26.82 5.18
C GLY A 508 19.34 28.22 5.33
N GLU A 509 18.57 29.22 5.78
CA GLU A 509 19.06 30.60 5.93
C GLU A 509 19.67 30.83 7.32
N THR A 510 18.95 30.45 8.37
CA THR A 510 19.35 30.76 9.75
C THR A 510 20.14 29.62 10.42
N GLY A 511 20.05 28.40 9.89
CA GLY A 511 20.63 27.20 10.50
C GLY A 511 19.89 26.71 11.75
N PHE A 512 18.84 27.41 12.18
CA PHE A 512 18.02 27.01 13.32
C PHE A 512 16.90 26.06 12.89
N PRO A 513 16.34 25.25 13.80
CA PRO A 513 15.24 24.36 13.46
C PRO A 513 13.97 25.12 13.07
N VAL A 514 13.35 24.75 11.95
CA VAL A 514 12.02 25.19 11.52
C VAL A 514 11.02 24.05 11.67
N ALA A 515 9.85 24.34 12.24
CA ALA A 515 8.76 23.39 12.39
C ALA A 515 7.80 23.48 11.20
N LYS A 516 7.55 22.35 10.53
CA LYS A 516 6.72 22.27 9.33
C LYS A 516 5.56 21.31 9.51
N ASP A 517 4.37 21.73 9.11
CA ASP A 517 3.16 20.92 9.23
C ASP A 517 3.21 19.73 8.27
N LEU A 518 3.09 18.53 8.82
CA LEU A 518 3.17 17.31 8.05
C LEU A 518 2.11 17.27 6.96
N ASP A 519 0.85 17.50 7.31
CA ASP A 519 -0.27 17.24 6.41
C ASP A 519 -0.40 18.34 5.34
N THR A 520 -0.02 19.59 5.64
CA THR A 520 -0.22 20.72 4.72
C THR A 520 1.04 21.22 4.01
N GLU A 521 2.23 21.05 4.60
CA GLU A 521 3.49 21.56 4.01
C GLU A 521 4.40 20.45 3.49
N ILE A 522 4.42 19.27 4.13
CA ILE A 522 5.37 18.19 3.79
C ILE A 522 4.80 17.19 2.78
N LEU A 523 3.51 16.83 2.89
CA LEU A 523 2.90 15.82 2.02
C LEU A 523 2.55 16.37 0.64
N ALA A 524 2.76 15.55 -0.39
CA ALA A 524 2.35 15.91 -1.75
C ALA A 524 0.84 16.02 -1.84
N SER A 525 0.34 17.11 -2.44
CA SER A 525 -1.09 17.27 -2.66
C SER A 525 -1.62 16.28 -3.70
N ARG A 526 -0.89 16.09 -4.81
CA ARG A 526 -1.30 15.28 -5.96
C ARG A 526 -0.12 14.54 -6.59
N PRO A 527 -0.32 13.36 -7.19
CA PRO A 527 0.75 12.61 -7.86
C PRO A 527 1.26 13.30 -9.12
N VAL A 528 0.43 14.11 -9.77
CA VAL A 528 0.79 14.75 -11.04
C VAL A 528 1.84 15.87 -10.87
N THR A 529 1.99 16.39 -9.65
CA THR A 529 2.95 17.43 -9.28
C THR A 529 4.03 16.89 -8.34
N ALA A 530 4.18 15.57 -8.23
CA ALA A 530 5.14 14.93 -7.34
C ALA A 530 5.92 13.85 -8.07
N SER A 531 7.22 13.72 -7.78
CA SER A 531 7.99 12.59 -8.26
C SER A 531 7.44 11.29 -7.67
N ARG A 532 7.76 10.15 -8.30
CA ARG A 532 7.28 8.84 -7.82
C ARG A 532 7.69 8.57 -6.38
N ALA A 533 8.93 8.88 -6.00
CA ALA A 533 9.42 8.68 -4.64
C ALA A 533 8.70 9.59 -3.62
N TYR A 534 8.44 10.85 -3.99
CA TYR A 534 7.71 11.78 -3.13
C TYR A 534 6.24 11.34 -2.95
N TRP A 535 5.57 10.94 -4.03
CA TRP A 535 4.21 10.42 -3.94
C TRP A 535 4.13 9.12 -3.13
N LEU A 536 5.06 8.19 -3.33
CA LEU A 536 5.13 6.96 -2.54
C LEU A 536 5.32 7.27 -1.05
N ALA A 537 6.28 8.13 -0.70
CA ALA A 537 6.50 8.55 0.69
C ALA A 537 5.21 9.17 1.28
N THR A 538 4.50 9.99 0.50
CA THR A 538 3.21 10.56 0.88
C THR A 538 2.17 9.49 1.17
N CYS A 539 2.02 8.49 0.29
CA CYS A 539 1.06 7.39 0.49
C CYS A 539 1.38 6.56 1.74
N LEU A 540 2.66 6.29 2.01
CA LEU A 540 3.07 5.54 3.21
C LEU A 540 2.73 6.31 4.50
N ILE A 541 2.88 7.63 4.49
CA ILE A 541 2.52 8.47 5.63
C ILE A 541 0.99 8.55 5.79
N ARG A 542 0.25 8.81 4.69
CA ARG A 542 -1.22 8.87 4.70
C ARG A 542 -1.86 7.59 5.21
N ARG A 543 -1.31 6.42 4.85
CA ARG A 543 -1.78 5.12 5.35
C ARG A 543 -1.78 5.04 6.88
N ILE A 544 -0.86 5.72 7.56
CA ILE A 544 -0.81 5.77 9.04
C ILE A 544 -1.81 6.79 9.59
N ARG A 545 -2.11 7.86 8.84
CA ARG A 545 -3.06 8.90 9.24
C ARG A 545 -4.50 8.41 9.09
N GLU A 546 -4.78 7.57 8.10
CA GLU A 546 -6.11 7.07 7.78
C GLU A 546 -6.60 5.98 8.74
N PRO A 547 -7.93 5.81 8.92
CA PRO A 547 -8.49 4.70 9.69
C PRO A 547 -8.15 3.33 9.07
N ILE A 548 -7.90 2.34 9.92
CA ILE A 548 -7.65 0.97 9.50
C ILE A 548 -8.92 0.38 8.88
N GLN A 549 -8.86 -0.06 7.62
CA GLN A 549 -10.01 -0.64 6.92
C GLN A 549 -9.95 -2.17 6.86
N HIS A 550 -8.73 -2.71 6.81
CA HIS A 550 -8.49 -4.16 6.77
C HIS A 550 -7.11 -4.53 7.34
N ILE A 551 -6.89 -5.81 7.61
CA ILE A 551 -5.63 -6.34 8.17
C ILE A 551 -4.40 -5.97 7.34
N GLY A 552 -4.54 -5.85 6.00
CA GLY A 552 -3.45 -5.42 5.12
C GLY A 552 -2.87 -4.03 5.47
N ASP A 553 -3.66 -3.12 6.04
CA ASP A 553 -3.18 -1.78 6.43
C ASP A 553 -2.23 -1.89 7.61
N LEU A 554 -2.63 -2.65 8.62
CA LEU A 554 -1.83 -2.92 9.81
C LEU A 554 -0.49 -3.55 9.42
N VAL A 555 -0.54 -4.61 8.62
CA VAL A 555 0.64 -5.34 8.13
C VAL A 555 1.58 -4.37 7.40
N ALA A 556 1.07 -3.57 6.45
CA ALA A 556 1.87 -2.61 5.70
C ALA A 556 2.47 -1.50 6.58
N ILE A 557 1.72 -0.96 7.55
CA ILE A 557 2.17 0.11 8.45
C ILE A 557 3.38 -0.34 9.28
N LEU A 558 3.36 -1.55 9.85
CA LEU A 558 4.47 -2.03 10.69
C LEU A 558 5.55 -2.78 9.91
N HIS A 559 5.33 -3.16 8.66
CA HIS A 559 6.29 -3.92 7.86
C HIS A 559 7.68 -3.26 7.80
N SER A 560 7.74 -1.95 7.50
CA SER A 560 9.01 -1.21 7.39
C SER A 560 9.60 -0.77 8.74
N ARG A 561 8.94 -1.11 9.85
CA ARG A 561 9.23 -0.58 11.19
C ARG A 561 9.84 -1.64 12.08
N THR A 562 10.55 -1.21 13.10
CA THR A 562 11.29 -2.06 14.03
C THR A 562 11.14 -1.60 15.47
N THR A 563 11.40 -2.50 16.40
CA THR A 563 11.39 -2.23 17.85
C THR A 563 12.41 -3.12 18.53
N ALA A 564 12.93 -2.68 19.68
CA ALA A 564 13.84 -3.48 20.51
C ALA A 564 13.13 -4.69 21.14
N LEU A 565 11.83 -4.60 21.40
CA LEU A 565 11.01 -5.67 21.95
C LEU A 565 10.01 -6.13 20.88
N VAL A 566 10.29 -7.25 20.20
CA VAL A 566 9.48 -7.78 19.08
C VAL A 566 8.00 -7.89 19.45
N ARG A 567 7.70 -8.34 20.67
CA ARG A 567 6.33 -8.47 21.20
C ARG A 567 5.52 -7.17 21.19
N ASP A 568 6.17 -6.01 21.21
CA ASP A 568 5.47 -4.74 21.16
C ASP A 568 4.77 -4.52 19.83
N ARG A 569 5.21 -5.15 18.72
CA ARG A 569 4.55 -5.02 17.41
C ARG A 569 3.11 -5.49 17.45
N THR A 570 2.86 -6.65 18.05
CA THR A 570 1.50 -7.19 18.25
C THR A 570 0.63 -6.25 19.09
N LYS A 571 1.21 -5.60 20.12
CA LYS A 571 0.48 -4.60 20.93
C LYS A 571 0.18 -3.33 20.13
N ILE A 572 1.14 -2.86 19.33
CA ILE A 572 0.96 -1.68 18.49
C ILE A 572 -0.12 -1.94 17.44
N HIS A 573 -0.19 -3.13 16.84
CA HIS A 573 -1.29 -3.50 15.96
C HIS A 573 -2.65 -3.39 16.65
N ALA A 574 -2.79 -3.92 17.88
CA ALA A 574 -4.03 -3.83 18.64
C ALA A 574 -4.43 -2.39 18.95
N LEU A 575 -3.45 -1.53 19.28
CA LEU A 575 -3.67 -0.11 19.55
C LEU A 575 -4.01 0.68 18.28
N LEU A 576 -3.33 0.40 17.15
CA LEU A 576 -3.63 1.02 15.85
C LEU A 576 -5.02 0.64 15.33
N ALA A 577 -5.43 -0.60 15.57
CA ALA A 577 -6.76 -1.11 15.23
C ALA A 577 -7.84 -0.69 16.23
N GLU A 578 -7.47 0.02 17.31
CA GLU A 578 -8.39 0.50 18.35
C GLU A 578 -9.25 -0.63 18.98
N VAL A 579 -8.65 -1.83 19.15
CA VAL A 579 -9.35 -3.00 19.69
C VAL A 579 -9.86 -2.71 21.11
N PRO A 580 -11.18 -2.81 21.37
CA PRO A 580 -11.76 -2.47 22.66
C PRO A 580 -11.33 -3.48 23.73
N ASP A 581 -10.98 -2.99 24.92
CA ASP A 581 -10.67 -3.77 26.13
C ASP A 581 -9.65 -4.91 25.92
N CYS A 582 -8.74 -4.78 24.95
CA CYS A 582 -7.76 -5.81 24.64
C CYS A 582 -6.73 -5.97 25.78
N ASP A 583 -6.65 -7.17 26.38
CA ASP A 583 -5.62 -7.47 27.38
C ASP A 583 -4.26 -7.75 26.71
N LEU A 584 -3.48 -6.68 26.55
CA LEU A 584 -2.14 -6.68 25.95
C LEU A 584 -1.09 -7.50 26.72
N ARG A 585 -1.46 -8.15 27.83
CA ARG A 585 -0.60 -9.09 28.59
C ARG A 585 -0.76 -10.54 28.12
N ARG A 586 -1.82 -10.86 27.37
CA ARG A 586 -2.06 -12.18 26.76
C ARG A 586 -0.99 -12.52 25.72
N SER A 587 -0.91 -13.80 25.32
CA SER A 587 0.02 -14.24 24.28
C SER A 587 -0.20 -13.50 22.96
N GLU A 588 0.82 -13.45 22.11
CA GLU A 588 0.71 -12.75 20.82
C GLU A 588 -0.37 -13.34 19.93
N ALA A 589 -0.50 -14.67 19.87
CA ALA A 589 -1.58 -15.33 19.16
C ALA A 589 -2.97 -14.88 19.65
N ALA A 590 -3.16 -14.76 20.97
CA ALA A 590 -4.42 -14.34 21.55
C ALA A 590 -4.76 -12.87 21.21
N ILE A 591 -3.76 -11.97 21.23
CA ILE A 591 -3.95 -10.57 20.82
C ILE A 591 -4.24 -10.50 19.31
N THR A 592 -3.55 -11.31 18.50
CA THR A 592 -3.80 -11.43 17.06
C THR A 592 -5.23 -11.89 16.77
N GLU A 593 -5.76 -12.88 17.50
CA GLU A 593 -7.16 -13.32 17.40
C GLU A 593 -8.14 -12.18 17.71
N ASP A 594 -7.88 -11.39 18.77
CA ASP A 594 -8.70 -10.22 19.12
C ASP A 594 -8.68 -9.16 17.98
N ILE A 595 -7.51 -8.90 17.38
CA ILE A 595 -7.36 -7.97 16.25
C ILE A 595 -8.13 -8.47 15.02
N LEU A 596 -7.94 -9.74 14.64
CA LEU A 596 -8.58 -10.35 13.47
C LEU A 596 -10.11 -10.31 13.59
N SER A 597 -10.63 -10.61 14.78
CA SER A 597 -12.07 -10.55 15.07
C SER A 597 -12.60 -9.12 14.97
N HIS A 598 -11.84 -8.14 15.49
CA HIS A 598 -12.27 -6.75 15.52
C HIS A 598 -12.27 -6.10 14.12
N VAL A 599 -11.19 -6.26 13.35
CA VAL A 599 -11.06 -5.64 12.02
C VAL A 599 -11.92 -6.37 10.99
N SER A 600 -12.09 -7.70 11.12
CA SER A 600 -13.02 -8.56 10.36
C SER A 600 -12.82 -8.62 8.82
N ARG A 601 -11.84 -7.91 8.26
CA ARG A 601 -11.56 -7.86 6.81
C ARG A 601 -10.09 -8.08 6.52
N ILE A 602 -9.78 -8.91 5.54
CA ILE A 602 -8.41 -9.25 5.16
C ILE A 602 -8.26 -9.41 3.64
N PRO A 603 -7.22 -8.85 3.01
CA PRO A 603 -6.92 -9.13 1.60
C PRO A 603 -6.56 -10.60 1.35
N HIS A 604 -6.95 -11.15 0.19
CA HIS A 604 -6.52 -12.49 -0.24
C HIS A 604 -5.01 -12.64 -0.18
N ALA A 605 -4.28 -11.58 -0.53
CA ALA A 605 -2.83 -11.56 -0.57
C ALA A 605 -2.19 -12.00 0.76
N CYS A 606 -2.76 -11.59 1.90
CA CYS A 606 -2.23 -11.89 3.22
C CYS A 606 -2.22 -13.40 3.54
N LEU A 607 -3.08 -14.20 2.89
CA LEU A 607 -3.13 -15.64 3.09
C LEU A 607 -2.01 -16.39 2.33
N PHE A 608 -1.32 -15.76 1.37
CA PHE A 608 -0.23 -16.40 0.61
C PHE A 608 1.10 -16.41 1.38
N HIS A 609 1.07 -16.76 2.67
CA HIS A 609 2.27 -16.81 3.52
C HIS A 609 2.87 -18.22 3.59
N GLY A 610 4.22 -18.28 3.64
CA GLY A 610 5.00 -19.50 3.82
C GLY A 610 5.31 -19.83 5.28
N LYS A 611 4.44 -19.43 6.20
CA LYS A 611 4.69 -19.39 7.66
C LYS A 611 3.85 -20.40 8.44
N PRO A 612 4.35 -20.97 9.56
CA PRO A 612 3.57 -21.81 10.45
C PRO A 612 2.32 -21.08 10.96
N THR A 613 1.20 -21.78 11.01
CA THR A 613 -0.07 -21.24 11.51
C THR A 613 -0.17 -21.43 13.02
N MET A 614 -0.92 -20.56 13.71
CA MET A 614 -1.09 -20.63 15.16
C MET A 614 -1.81 -21.92 15.62
N ARG A 615 -2.53 -22.57 14.71
CA ARG A 615 -3.29 -23.81 14.92
C ARG A 615 -3.17 -24.70 13.68
N ASP A 616 -3.26 -26.02 13.87
CA ASP A 616 -3.18 -26.99 12.77
C ASP A 616 -4.50 -27.16 12.00
N SER A 617 -5.63 -26.97 12.68
CA SER A 617 -6.99 -27.09 12.14
C SER A 617 -7.99 -26.20 12.88
N GLY A 618 -9.15 -25.99 12.26
CA GLY A 618 -10.24 -25.20 12.83
C GLY A 618 -10.01 -23.68 12.76
N PRO A 619 -10.77 -22.92 13.54
CA PRO A 619 -10.66 -21.47 13.62
C PRO A 619 -9.22 -20.98 13.68
N TYR A 620 -8.90 -19.94 12.92
CA TYR A 620 -7.56 -19.33 12.83
C TYR A 620 -6.44 -20.25 12.34
N SER A 621 -6.72 -21.49 11.87
CA SER A 621 -5.69 -22.40 11.34
C SER A 621 -5.10 -21.98 9.98
N TRP A 622 -5.48 -20.80 9.50
CA TRP A 622 -5.00 -20.16 8.28
C TRP A 622 -4.06 -18.99 8.58
N CYS A 623 -3.93 -18.55 9.84
CA CYS A 623 -3.15 -17.38 10.22
C CYS A 623 -1.92 -17.77 11.05
N PRO A 624 -0.75 -17.14 10.88
CA PRO A 624 0.38 -17.21 11.81
C PRO A 624 0.04 -16.61 13.18
N ALA A 625 0.91 -16.81 14.16
CA ALA A 625 0.71 -16.30 15.53
C ALA A 625 0.78 -14.76 15.63
N THR A 626 1.41 -14.11 14.65
CA THR A 626 1.55 -12.65 14.57
C THR A 626 1.20 -12.17 13.16
N LEU A 627 0.74 -10.93 13.04
CA LEU A 627 0.42 -10.34 11.73
C LEU A 627 1.70 -10.06 10.89
N ASP A 628 2.87 -10.00 11.53
CA ASP A 628 4.16 -9.75 10.87
C ASP A 628 4.57 -10.86 9.89
N ASP A 629 4.05 -12.06 10.11
CA ASP A 629 4.29 -13.24 9.29
C ASP A 629 3.30 -13.35 8.10
N LEU A 630 2.32 -12.45 8.01
CA LEU A 630 1.41 -12.37 6.86
C LEU A 630 2.11 -11.71 5.67
N HIS A 631 1.68 -12.08 4.47
CA HIS A 631 2.21 -11.48 3.26
C HIS A 631 1.72 -10.03 3.10
N VAL A 632 2.64 -9.15 2.71
CA VAL A 632 2.38 -7.72 2.47
C VAL A 632 2.19 -7.50 0.97
N ASP A 633 0.99 -7.10 0.60
CA ASP A 633 0.69 -6.61 -0.75
C ASP A 633 0.05 -5.23 -0.65
N VAL A 634 0.73 -4.25 -1.24
CA VAL A 634 0.30 -2.86 -1.32
C VAL A 634 0.02 -2.45 -2.76
N ALA A 635 0.06 -3.39 -3.71
CA ALA A 635 -0.32 -3.15 -5.09
C ALA A 635 -1.79 -2.76 -5.13
N GLU A 636 -2.04 -1.51 -5.51
CA GLU A 636 -3.39 -1.03 -5.71
C GLU A 636 -3.87 -1.38 -7.12
N ASP A 637 -5.14 -1.76 -7.22
CA ASP A 637 -5.81 -1.78 -8.51
C ASP A 637 -5.86 -0.36 -9.07
N VAL A 638 -5.42 -0.22 -10.32
CA VAL A 638 -5.29 1.08 -10.98
C VAL A 638 -6.64 1.56 -11.55
N GLU A 639 -7.70 0.77 -11.32
CA GLU A 639 -9.08 1.14 -11.53
C GLU A 639 -9.50 2.36 -10.69
N GLY A 640 -10.17 3.33 -11.34
CA GLY A 640 -10.64 4.56 -10.71
C GLY A 640 -11.86 4.43 -9.80
N ASP A 641 -12.40 3.23 -9.56
CA ASP A 641 -13.61 3.02 -8.76
C ASP A 641 -13.27 2.40 -7.39
N GLN A 642 -13.12 3.27 -6.39
CA GLN A 642 -12.88 2.86 -5.00
C GLN A 642 -14.02 2.01 -4.41
N ARG A 643 -15.25 2.07 -4.96
CA ARG A 643 -16.41 1.35 -4.38
C ARG A 643 -16.33 -0.17 -4.62
N LYS A 644 -15.68 -0.61 -5.71
CA LYS A 644 -15.45 -2.04 -5.98
C LYS A 644 -14.33 -2.67 -5.14
N ARG A 645 -13.44 -1.86 -4.54
CA ARG A 645 -12.30 -2.36 -3.72
C ARG A 645 -12.76 -3.15 -2.48
N ASN A 646 -13.93 -2.86 -1.92
CA ASN A 646 -14.44 -3.53 -0.72
C ASN A 646 -15.07 -4.90 -0.96
N ASP A 647 -15.55 -5.19 -2.17
CA ASP A 647 -16.23 -6.46 -2.48
C ASP A 647 -15.26 -7.63 -2.67
N TYR A 648 -13.96 -7.36 -2.79
CA TYR A 648 -12.92 -8.37 -2.99
C TYR A 648 -12.14 -8.72 -1.72
N HIS A 649 -12.42 -8.12 -0.56
CA HIS A 649 -11.78 -8.57 0.68
C HIS A 649 -12.45 -9.82 1.24
N LEU A 650 -11.66 -10.67 1.88
CA LEU A 650 -12.17 -11.79 2.63
C LEU A 650 -12.74 -11.29 3.96
N LYS A 651 -13.86 -11.88 4.38
CA LYS A 651 -14.47 -11.62 5.67
C LYS A 651 -13.97 -12.63 6.69
N ILE A 652 -13.53 -12.15 7.84
CA ILE A 652 -13.24 -12.98 9.01
C ILE A 652 -14.53 -13.05 9.84
N SER A 653 -14.92 -14.27 10.16
CA SER A 653 -16.09 -14.57 10.98
C SER A 653 -15.74 -14.54 12.47
N ASP A 654 -16.75 -14.32 13.32
CA ASP A 654 -16.57 -14.23 14.77
C ASP A 654 -15.98 -15.50 15.39
N ASP A 655 -16.15 -16.65 14.72
CA ASP A 655 -15.57 -17.92 15.12
C ASP A 655 -14.16 -18.15 14.55
N GLY A 656 -13.56 -17.19 13.84
CA GLY A 656 -12.17 -17.24 13.36
C GLY A 656 -11.97 -17.95 12.02
N CYS A 657 -13.04 -18.32 11.30
CA CYS A 657 -12.93 -18.74 9.91
C CYS A 657 -12.79 -17.52 8.99
N VAL A 658 -12.16 -17.70 7.83
CA VAL A 658 -12.08 -16.67 6.78
C VAL A 658 -12.86 -17.10 5.55
N GLU A 659 -13.71 -16.23 5.01
CA GLU A 659 -14.58 -16.55 3.89
C GLU A 659 -14.58 -15.48 2.80
N GLY A 660 -14.74 -15.92 1.56
CA GLY A 660 -14.88 -15.02 0.42
C GLY A 660 -14.88 -15.75 -0.90
N ILE A 661 -14.93 -14.98 -1.99
CA ILE A 661 -14.98 -15.51 -3.35
C ILE A 661 -13.57 -15.91 -3.81
N TRP A 662 -13.46 -17.12 -4.34
CA TRP A 662 -12.22 -17.65 -4.90
C TRP A 662 -12.47 -18.30 -6.25
N ARG A 663 -11.51 -18.13 -7.17
CA ARG A 663 -11.38 -19.03 -8.32
C ARG A 663 -10.69 -20.29 -7.84
N TYR A 664 -11.20 -21.46 -8.21
CA TYR A 664 -10.60 -22.71 -7.79
C TYR A 664 -10.63 -23.78 -8.88
N ARG A 665 -9.68 -24.70 -8.80
CA ARG A 665 -9.68 -25.97 -9.55
C ARG A 665 -9.22 -27.11 -8.64
N LYS A 666 -9.50 -28.35 -9.06
CA LYS A 666 -8.96 -29.54 -8.37
C LYS A 666 -7.48 -29.71 -8.71
N VAL A 667 -6.71 -30.27 -7.78
CA VAL A 667 -5.38 -30.79 -8.11
C VAL A 667 -5.55 -31.96 -9.07
N SER A 668 -4.77 -31.96 -10.14
CA SER A 668 -4.76 -32.98 -11.20
C SER A 668 -3.67 -34.03 -10.95
N ILE A 669 -3.72 -35.16 -11.67
CA ILE A 669 -2.64 -36.16 -11.60
C ILE A 669 -1.36 -35.62 -12.26
N GLU A 670 -1.49 -34.76 -13.26
CA GLU A 670 -0.41 -34.05 -13.96
C GLU A 670 0.34 -33.12 -13.00
N ASP A 671 -0.37 -32.37 -12.14
CA ASP A 671 0.25 -31.51 -11.13
C ASP A 671 1.22 -32.29 -10.22
N ILE A 672 0.86 -33.53 -9.90
CA ILE A 672 1.66 -34.41 -9.03
C ILE A 672 2.80 -35.06 -9.81
N ARG A 673 2.53 -35.61 -11.00
CA ARG A 673 3.54 -36.30 -11.83
C ARG A 673 4.65 -35.37 -12.29
N GLU A 674 4.31 -34.14 -12.65
CA GLU A 674 5.27 -33.14 -13.15
C GLU A 674 5.80 -32.22 -12.05
N ASN A 675 5.42 -32.46 -10.79
CA ASN A 675 5.79 -31.66 -9.62
C ASN A 675 5.53 -30.15 -9.82
N LYS A 676 4.33 -29.82 -10.32
CA LYS A 676 3.95 -28.43 -10.66
C LYS A 676 3.76 -27.56 -9.42
N LEU A 677 3.43 -28.14 -8.28
CA LEU A 677 3.12 -27.41 -7.06
C LEU A 677 4.32 -27.38 -6.13
N SER A 678 4.89 -26.20 -5.94
CA SER A 678 5.99 -25.96 -4.98
C SER A 678 5.52 -25.05 -3.86
N ALA A 679 5.98 -25.29 -2.64
CA ALA A 679 5.59 -24.47 -1.50
C ALA A 679 6.21 -23.06 -1.59
N ILE A 680 5.47 -22.05 -1.13
CA ILE A 680 6.01 -20.70 -0.96
C ILE A 680 6.77 -20.63 0.36
N GLY A 681 8.02 -20.15 0.29
CA GLY A 681 8.91 -20.04 1.45
C GLY A 681 9.72 -21.31 1.73
N ASN A 682 10.66 -21.19 2.68
CA ASN A 682 11.68 -22.21 2.94
C ASN A 682 11.51 -22.90 4.31
N GLU A 683 10.41 -22.66 5.01
CA GLU A 683 10.20 -23.23 6.36
C GLU A 683 9.73 -24.69 6.30
N LEU A 684 10.31 -25.52 7.19
CA LEU A 684 10.10 -26.97 7.16
C LEU A 684 8.64 -27.37 7.44
N ALA A 685 7.97 -26.71 8.39
CA ALA A 685 6.64 -27.11 8.83
C ALA A 685 5.56 -26.90 7.74
N PRO A 686 5.42 -25.70 7.12
CA PRO A 686 4.52 -25.51 5.97
C PRO A 686 4.85 -26.43 4.79
N ASN A 687 6.13 -26.60 4.46
CA ASN A 687 6.56 -27.43 3.34
C ASN A 687 6.21 -28.91 3.56
N THR A 688 6.33 -29.40 4.79
CA THR A 688 5.93 -30.78 5.16
C THR A 688 4.42 -30.93 5.09
N LYS A 689 3.65 -29.96 5.59
CA LYS A 689 2.18 -29.96 5.54
C LYS A 689 1.66 -30.03 4.09
N ILE A 690 2.27 -29.26 3.18
CA ILE A 690 1.95 -29.30 1.74
C ILE A 690 2.27 -30.66 1.14
N LYS A 691 3.47 -31.21 1.37
CA LYS A 691 3.84 -32.55 0.86
C LYS A 691 2.90 -33.64 1.35
N MET A 692 2.51 -33.64 2.62
CA MET A 692 1.55 -34.59 3.20
C MET A 692 0.16 -34.44 2.56
N ALA A 693 -0.30 -33.21 2.30
CA ALA A 693 -1.57 -32.99 1.64
C ALA A 693 -1.57 -33.49 0.19
N LEU A 694 -0.47 -33.29 -0.54
CA LEU A 694 -0.32 -33.75 -1.93
C LEU A 694 -0.27 -35.28 -2.07
N GLN A 695 0.10 -36.02 -1.02
CA GLN A 695 -0.09 -37.49 -1.01
C GLN A 695 -1.58 -37.88 -1.11
N ASN A 696 -2.48 -37.02 -0.65
CA ASN A 696 -3.94 -37.18 -0.72
C ASN A 696 -4.56 -36.13 -1.67
N TRP A 697 -3.87 -35.81 -2.77
CA TRP A 697 -4.20 -34.71 -3.70
C TRP A 697 -5.66 -34.68 -4.20
N ARG A 698 -6.35 -35.82 -4.26
CA ARG A 698 -7.77 -35.89 -4.69
C ARG A 698 -8.72 -35.07 -3.82
N THR A 699 -8.32 -34.79 -2.59
CA THR A 699 -9.07 -33.95 -1.63
C THR A 699 -8.64 -32.49 -1.65
N CYS A 700 -7.66 -32.14 -2.48
CA CYS A 700 -7.05 -30.82 -2.53
C CYS A 700 -7.63 -29.96 -3.66
N LEU A 701 -7.79 -28.68 -3.36
CA LEU A 701 -8.11 -27.63 -4.31
C LEU A 701 -6.99 -26.61 -4.34
N ILE A 702 -6.83 -25.98 -5.50
CA ILE A 702 -5.95 -24.83 -5.70
C ILE A 702 -6.85 -23.61 -5.80
N LEU A 703 -6.63 -22.62 -4.95
CA LEU A 703 -7.39 -21.38 -4.92
C LEU A 703 -6.55 -20.22 -5.44
N ARG A 704 -7.18 -19.36 -6.23
CA ARG A 704 -6.59 -18.14 -6.76
C ARG A 704 -7.53 -16.96 -6.64
N HIS A 705 -6.93 -15.82 -6.34
CA HIS A 705 -7.59 -14.52 -6.47
C HIS A 705 -7.36 -13.94 -7.88
N ARG A 706 -6.13 -14.04 -8.39
CA ARG A 706 -5.73 -13.55 -9.73
C ARG A 706 -5.50 -14.71 -10.72
N PRO A 707 -5.59 -14.47 -12.05
CA PRO A 707 -5.31 -15.51 -13.04
C PRO A 707 -3.89 -16.08 -12.94
N GLU A 708 -2.91 -15.22 -12.69
CA GLU A 708 -1.49 -15.56 -12.55
C GLU A 708 -1.01 -15.28 -11.11
N GLY A 709 0.14 -15.84 -10.73
CA GLY A 709 0.76 -15.63 -9.43
C GLY A 709 0.55 -16.76 -8.41
N PRO A 710 0.76 -16.47 -7.11
CA PRO A 710 0.68 -17.47 -6.04
C PRO A 710 -0.74 -18.01 -5.87
N ALA A 711 -0.84 -19.23 -5.36
CA ALA A 711 -2.10 -19.90 -5.07
C ALA A 711 -2.13 -20.46 -3.64
N LEU A 712 -3.33 -20.77 -3.14
CA LEU A 712 -3.49 -21.52 -1.90
C LEU A 712 -3.80 -22.98 -2.21
N LEU A 713 -3.10 -23.89 -1.54
CA LEU A 713 -3.51 -25.27 -1.44
C LEU A 713 -4.44 -25.41 -0.23
N VAL A 714 -5.63 -25.96 -0.45
CA VAL A 714 -6.60 -26.26 0.60
C VAL A 714 -7.14 -27.67 0.47
N GLN A 715 -7.64 -28.24 1.56
CA GLN A 715 -8.32 -29.54 1.55
C GLN A 715 -9.82 -29.37 1.81
N THR A 716 -10.66 -30.04 1.03
CA THR A 716 -12.11 -30.01 1.22
C THR A 716 -12.53 -30.73 2.50
N VAL A 717 -13.50 -30.17 3.21
CA VAL A 717 -14.09 -30.75 4.42
C VAL A 717 -15.53 -31.22 4.12
N LYS A 718 -16.09 -32.13 4.93
CA LYS A 718 -17.46 -32.65 4.75
C LYS A 718 -18.48 -31.51 4.62
N MET A 719 -19.17 -31.49 3.48
CA MET A 719 -20.19 -30.50 3.16
C MET A 719 -21.44 -30.68 4.02
N ASP A 720 -21.94 -29.58 4.58
CA ASP A 720 -23.31 -29.52 5.06
C ASP A 720 -24.19 -29.14 3.87
N HIS A 721 -25.03 -30.04 3.38
CA HIS A 721 -25.88 -29.82 2.19
C HIS A 721 -26.84 -28.63 2.33
N LYS A 722 -26.93 -28.02 3.51
CA LYS A 722 -27.70 -26.80 3.78
C LYS A 722 -26.95 -25.50 3.48
N ILE A 723 -25.63 -25.54 3.26
CA ILE A 723 -24.78 -24.34 3.13
C ILE A 723 -24.24 -24.24 1.69
N ARG A 724 -24.54 -23.15 0.98
CA ARG A 724 -23.97 -22.79 -0.33
C ARG A 724 -22.53 -22.25 -0.22
N LYS A 725 -21.71 -22.82 0.66
CA LYS A 725 -20.32 -22.42 0.86
C LYS A 725 -19.47 -23.67 0.95
N LEU A 726 -18.29 -23.64 0.34
CA LEU A 726 -17.38 -24.79 0.32
C LEU A 726 -16.42 -24.71 1.52
N PRO A 727 -16.54 -25.58 2.54
CA PRO A 727 -15.65 -25.54 3.69
C PRO A 727 -14.32 -26.23 3.37
N CYS A 728 -13.24 -25.56 3.74
CA CYS A 728 -11.88 -25.96 3.44
C CYS A 728 -10.96 -25.82 4.67
N ARG A 729 -9.95 -26.69 4.71
CA ARG A 729 -8.82 -26.59 5.62
C ARG A 729 -7.64 -25.95 4.90
N TYR A 730 -7.02 -24.95 5.53
CA TYR A 730 -5.79 -24.36 5.06
C TYR A 730 -4.63 -25.37 5.09
N VAL A 731 -3.96 -25.56 3.96
CA VAL A 731 -2.73 -26.37 3.89
C VAL A 731 -1.50 -25.47 3.83
N GLY A 732 -1.47 -24.54 2.89
CA GLY A 732 -0.35 -23.63 2.70
C GLY A 732 -0.38 -22.93 1.35
N ALA A 733 0.48 -21.92 1.18
CA ALA A 733 0.64 -21.21 -0.08
C ALA A 733 1.61 -21.95 -1.03
N VAL A 734 1.30 -21.97 -2.32
CA VAL A 734 2.04 -22.71 -3.35
C VAL A 734 2.22 -21.88 -4.64
N ASN A 735 3.34 -22.11 -5.33
CA ASN A 735 3.58 -21.70 -6.71
C ASN A 735 3.26 -22.85 -7.65
N GLU A 736 2.76 -22.53 -8.85
CA GLU A 736 2.43 -23.49 -9.90
C GLU A 736 3.39 -23.32 -11.09
N ALA A 737 4.08 -24.38 -11.50
CA ALA A 737 5.03 -24.40 -12.61
C ALA A 737 4.43 -25.02 -13.88
N GLY A 738 4.72 -24.42 -15.05
CA GLY A 738 4.42 -24.97 -16.39
C GLY A 738 2.99 -24.71 -16.92
N ARG A 739 2.86 -24.50 -18.24
CA ARG A 739 1.64 -24.18 -19.04
C ARG A 739 0.51 -23.43 -18.30
N GLN A 740 0.59 -22.10 -18.35
CA GLN A 740 -0.60 -21.23 -18.30
C GLN A 740 -1.19 -20.98 -19.70
N SER A 741 -0.61 -21.57 -20.74
CA SER A 741 -1.16 -21.57 -22.10
C SER A 741 -2.10 -22.77 -22.26
N ALA A 742 -3.40 -22.48 -22.37
CA ALA A 742 -4.47 -23.41 -22.72
C ALA A 742 -4.87 -24.48 -21.67
N THR A 743 -4.95 -24.15 -20.38
CA THR A 743 -6.05 -24.75 -19.60
C THR A 743 -7.33 -24.20 -20.22
N LYS A 744 -8.27 -25.06 -20.62
CA LYS A 744 -9.55 -24.58 -21.13
C LYS A 744 -10.12 -23.61 -20.08
N PRO A 745 -10.58 -22.40 -20.46
CA PRO A 745 -11.20 -21.46 -19.52
C PRO A 745 -12.25 -22.11 -18.60
N ASP A 746 -12.83 -23.22 -19.06
CA ASP A 746 -13.81 -24.08 -18.39
C ASP A 746 -13.32 -24.87 -17.16
N GLU A 747 -12.02 -24.90 -16.82
CA GLU A 747 -11.53 -25.70 -15.66
C GLU A 747 -11.58 -24.99 -14.30
N TRP A 748 -11.58 -23.65 -14.30
CA TRP A 748 -11.61 -22.86 -13.07
C TRP A 748 -13.05 -22.44 -12.75
N ALA A 749 -13.59 -22.93 -11.64
CA ALA A 749 -14.88 -22.49 -11.11
C ALA A 749 -14.69 -21.33 -10.13
N THR A 750 -15.77 -20.60 -9.85
CA THR A 750 -15.80 -19.55 -8.81
C THR A 750 -16.83 -19.92 -7.76
N GLU A 751 -16.46 -19.87 -6.49
CA GLU A 751 -17.34 -20.24 -5.37
C GLU A 751 -16.96 -19.47 -4.10
N ILE A 752 -17.90 -19.38 -3.14
CA ILE A 752 -17.61 -18.86 -1.80
C ILE A 752 -16.95 -19.98 -0.99
N ILE A 753 -15.69 -19.78 -0.61
CA ILE A 753 -14.90 -20.74 0.16
C ILE A 753 -14.72 -20.23 1.58
N VAL A 754 -14.90 -21.13 2.56
CA VAL A 754 -14.68 -20.87 3.98
C VAL A 754 -13.46 -21.66 4.43
N ILE A 755 -12.41 -20.98 4.89
CA ILE A 755 -11.14 -21.56 5.31
C ILE A 755 -11.03 -21.50 6.84
N GLY A 756 -10.62 -22.60 7.47
CA GLY A 756 -10.50 -22.71 8.93
C GLY A 756 -11.64 -23.48 9.58
N HIS A 757 -12.35 -24.35 8.85
CA HIS A 757 -13.42 -25.14 9.43
C HIS A 757 -12.91 -26.43 10.11
N ASP A 758 -13.50 -26.82 11.24
CA ASP A 758 -13.19 -28.06 11.95
C ASP A 758 -14.33 -29.09 11.82
N ARG A 759 -14.27 -29.92 10.77
CA ARG A 759 -15.04 -31.17 10.68
C ARG A 759 -14.13 -32.27 10.10
N LYS A 760 -14.40 -33.54 10.45
CA LYS A 760 -13.62 -34.70 9.97
C LYS A 760 -13.58 -34.74 8.43
N LEU A 761 -12.41 -35.09 7.89
CA LEU A 761 -12.15 -35.22 6.44
C LEU A 761 -13.15 -36.20 5.80
N ASP A 762 -13.66 -35.88 4.62
CA ASP A 762 -14.46 -36.80 3.84
C ASP A 762 -13.57 -37.59 2.88
N ILE A 763 -13.37 -38.87 3.17
CA ILE A 763 -12.62 -39.82 2.32
C ILE A 763 -13.59 -40.51 1.33
N SER A 764 -14.90 -40.28 1.47
CA SER A 764 -15.97 -41.09 0.86
C SER A 764 -16.96 -40.31 -0.01
N ALA A 765 -16.98 -38.98 0.05
CA ALA A 765 -17.81 -38.18 -0.83
C ALA A 765 -17.40 -38.45 -2.28
N PRO A 766 -18.32 -38.92 -3.15
CA PRO A 766 -18.16 -38.67 -4.56
C PRO A 766 -18.06 -37.15 -4.67
N LEU A 767 -16.92 -36.65 -5.20
CA LEU A 767 -16.81 -35.26 -5.62
C LEU A 767 -18.04 -34.97 -6.47
N ILE A 768 -19.04 -34.26 -5.93
CA ILE A 768 -20.30 -34.03 -6.63
C ILE A 768 -19.95 -33.39 -7.98
N ARG A 769 -20.53 -34.00 -9.03
CA ARG A 769 -20.36 -33.67 -10.44
C ARG A 769 -20.32 -32.15 -10.65
N ALA A 770 -19.15 -31.63 -10.98
CA ALA A 770 -19.02 -30.34 -11.66
C ALA A 770 -19.83 -30.33 -12.97
N ASP A 771 -20.13 -31.51 -13.53
CA ASP A 771 -20.94 -31.67 -14.76
C ASP A 771 -22.41 -31.23 -14.62
N ASN A 772 -22.96 -31.13 -13.40
CA ASN A 772 -24.35 -30.71 -13.21
C ASN A 772 -24.53 -29.19 -13.05
N ALA A 773 -23.45 -28.41 -12.93
CA ALA A 773 -23.51 -26.97 -13.15
C ALA A 773 -23.44 -26.62 -14.65
N ILE A 774 -22.92 -27.53 -15.48
CA ILE A 774 -22.75 -27.32 -16.93
C ILE A 774 -24.00 -27.75 -17.73
N SER A 775 -24.87 -28.61 -17.18
CA SER A 775 -26.08 -29.09 -17.88
C SER A 775 -27.38 -28.33 -17.57
N ASN A 776 -27.40 -27.45 -16.56
CA ASN A 776 -28.56 -26.57 -16.28
C ASN A 776 -28.30 -25.09 -16.64
N ILE A 777 -27.22 -24.79 -17.36
CA ILE A 777 -26.91 -23.46 -17.91
C ILE A 777 -26.82 -23.58 -19.44
N GLN A 778 -27.88 -24.10 -20.06
CA GLN A 778 -28.12 -23.90 -21.50
C GLN A 778 -29.44 -23.20 -21.82
N ASP A 779 -30.21 -22.78 -20.80
CA ASP A 779 -31.44 -21.99 -20.98
C ASP A 779 -31.48 -20.70 -20.16
N VAL A 780 -30.32 -20.05 -20.02
CA VAL A 780 -30.26 -18.67 -19.49
C VAL A 780 -29.41 -17.81 -20.40
N LYS A 781 -29.97 -17.47 -21.56
CA LYS A 781 -29.62 -16.24 -22.27
C LYS A 781 -30.28 -15.08 -21.53
N GLY A 782 -29.48 -14.19 -20.98
CA GLY A 782 -29.93 -12.91 -20.38
C GLY A 782 -29.93 -12.91 -18.85
N TYR A 783 -28.79 -12.58 -18.26
CA TYR A 783 -28.77 -11.91 -16.95
C TYR A 783 -28.03 -10.59 -17.15
N ASP A 784 -28.81 -9.55 -17.44
CA ASP A 784 -28.39 -8.16 -17.39
C ASP A 784 -28.07 -7.74 -15.95
N GLU A 785 -26.99 -6.97 -15.78
CA GLU A 785 -26.52 -6.33 -14.55
C GLU A 785 -27.46 -5.21 -14.02
N ALA A 786 -28.76 -5.24 -14.35
CA ALA A 786 -29.69 -4.12 -14.09
C ALA A 786 -30.67 -4.32 -12.92
N ASN A 787 -30.64 -5.43 -12.17
CA ASN A 787 -31.65 -5.71 -11.13
C ASN A 787 -31.10 -5.80 -9.70
N PHE A 788 -30.38 -4.77 -9.25
CA PHE A 788 -30.18 -4.52 -7.81
C PHE A 788 -30.62 -3.11 -7.38
N LEU A 789 -31.54 -2.49 -8.12
CA LEU A 789 -32.26 -1.28 -7.72
C LEU A 789 -33.78 -1.50 -7.83
N GLY A 790 -34.42 -1.64 -6.67
CA GLY A 790 -35.82 -1.27 -6.44
C GLY A 790 -36.94 -2.08 -7.14
N SER A 791 -37.70 -2.83 -6.35
CA SER A 791 -39.11 -3.07 -6.65
C SER A 791 -39.94 -3.02 -5.37
N ARG A 792 -40.56 -1.86 -5.13
CA ARG A 792 -41.73 -1.71 -4.27
C ARG A 792 -42.88 -2.55 -4.82
N PRO A 793 -43.73 -3.13 -3.96
CA PRO A 793 -45.11 -3.44 -4.32
C PRO A 793 -46.05 -2.35 -3.78
N GLU A 794 -46.66 -1.57 -4.69
CA GLU A 794 -48.04 -1.07 -4.50
C GLU A 794 -48.97 -2.27 -4.77
N SER A 795 -50.05 -2.57 -4.07
CA SER A 795 -51.00 -1.74 -3.32
C SER A 795 -51.87 -2.65 -2.44
N ASN A 796 -52.28 -2.17 -1.26
CA ASN A 796 -53.68 -2.15 -0.87
C ASN A 796 -53.87 -1.33 0.42
N LEU A 797 -54.83 -0.42 0.34
CA LEU A 797 -55.27 0.54 1.35
C LEU A 797 -55.90 -0.15 2.57
N SER A 798 -55.55 0.30 3.77
CA SER A 798 -56.50 0.80 4.78
C SER A 798 -55.77 1.32 6.03
N ASP A 799 -55.90 2.63 6.25
CA ASP A 799 -56.08 3.37 7.51
C ASP A 799 -55.06 3.33 8.69
N GLU A 800 -54.99 4.51 9.35
CA GLU A 800 -54.40 4.90 10.65
C GLU A 800 -52.91 5.35 10.64
N LYS A 801 -52.62 6.66 10.52
CA LYS A 801 -52.54 7.71 11.59
C LYS A 801 -51.51 7.41 12.70
N ASP A 802 -50.30 7.95 12.58
CA ASP A 802 -49.68 8.95 13.49
C ASP A 802 -48.17 9.11 13.24
N SER A 803 -47.68 10.35 13.37
CA SER A 803 -46.38 10.93 12.94
C SER A 803 -45.18 10.57 13.85
N PRO A 804 -43.98 11.21 13.76
CA PRO A 804 -43.22 11.83 12.65
C PRO A 804 -41.76 11.30 12.54
N GLY A 805 -41.07 11.68 11.45
CA GLY A 805 -39.70 11.28 11.11
C GLY A 805 -38.57 11.95 11.91
N ILE A 806 -37.39 11.32 11.88
CA ILE A 806 -36.13 11.84 12.42
C ILE A 806 -35.06 11.82 11.32
N ILE A 807 -34.52 13.02 11.09
CA ILE A 807 -33.39 13.38 10.25
C ILE A 807 -32.11 12.98 10.98
N TYR A 808 -31.18 12.30 10.32
CA TYR A 808 -29.81 12.12 10.83
C TYR A 808 -29.03 13.41 10.56
N ASP A 809 -28.84 14.21 11.60
CA ASP A 809 -27.98 15.40 11.58
C ASP A 809 -26.68 15.16 12.37
N ARG A 810 -25.68 15.92 11.97
CA ARG A 810 -24.25 15.83 12.30
C ARG A 810 -23.93 16.07 13.79
N PHE A 811 -22.75 15.57 14.19
CA PHE A 811 -22.01 15.80 15.44
C PHE A 811 -22.38 17.05 16.27
N PRO A 812 -22.52 16.94 17.61
CA PRO A 812 -22.48 18.10 18.49
C PRO A 812 -21.10 18.31 19.15
N HIS A 813 -20.70 19.58 19.19
CA HIS A 813 -19.67 20.15 20.07
C HIS A 813 -20.00 19.91 21.56
N PRO A 814 -19.00 19.84 22.48
CA PRO A 814 -19.26 19.67 23.90
C PRO A 814 -19.26 21.02 24.64
N GLU A 815 -20.42 21.45 25.12
CA GLU A 815 -20.52 22.29 26.31
C GLU A 815 -21.62 21.74 27.24
N SER A 816 -21.19 21.42 28.47
CA SER A 816 -21.96 21.31 29.72
C SER A 816 -22.59 19.94 30.12
N PRO A 817 -22.54 19.59 31.43
CA PRO A 817 -22.66 18.23 31.95
C PRO A 817 -24.05 17.92 32.52
N LEU A 818 -24.23 16.66 32.95
CA LEU A 818 -25.37 16.03 33.63
C LEU A 818 -26.30 15.26 32.68
N PHE A 819 -26.13 13.94 32.62
CA PHE A 819 -27.15 13.03 33.15
C PHE A 819 -26.56 11.62 33.32
N ALA A 820 -26.77 11.09 34.52
CA ALA A 820 -26.30 9.80 34.99
C ALA A 820 -27.35 8.71 34.78
N ILE A 821 -26.87 7.47 34.68
CA ILE A 821 -27.52 6.20 35.07
C ILE A 821 -28.74 5.73 34.25
N LYS A 822 -28.50 4.70 33.43
CA LYS A 822 -29.35 3.49 33.41
C LYS A 822 -28.61 2.31 32.74
N TRP A 823 -28.06 1.43 33.56
CA TRP A 823 -27.65 0.09 33.15
C TRP A 823 -28.80 -0.89 33.46
N GLY A 824 -29.23 -1.65 32.46
CA GLY A 824 -30.21 -2.73 32.56
C GLY A 824 -29.64 -4.02 31.98
N HIS A 825 -29.49 -5.02 32.85
CA HIS A 825 -28.91 -6.36 32.69
C HIS A 825 -29.30 -7.18 31.45
N LYS A 826 -28.38 -8.05 30.96
CA LYS A 826 -28.33 -9.50 31.31
C LYS A 826 -27.21 -10.27 30.60
N ALA A 827 -26.30 -10.88 31.37
CA ALA A 827 -25.80 -12.25 31.18
C ALA A 827 -25.30 -12.82 32.54
N PRO A 828 -25.47 -14.13 32.82
CA PRO A 828 -25.35 -14.72 34.16
C PRO A 828 -24.01 -15.45 34.41
N CYS A 829 -23.82 -15.93 35.65
CA CYS A 829 -22.75 -16.79 36.19
C CYS A 829 -21.50 -16.13 36.80
N ALA A 830 -21.64 -15.56 38.00
CA ALA A 830 -20.58 -15.51 39.04
C ALA A 830 -21.10 -15.11 40.44
N MET A 831 -22.37 -15.35 40.77
CA MET A 831 -23.02 -14.73 41.94
C MET A 831 -23.02 -15.57 43.23
N ASN A 832 -22.38 -16.76 43.25
CA ASN A 832 -22.43 -17.65 44.42
C ASN A 832 -21.25 -17.49 45.41
N GLU A 833 -20.16 -16.81 45.04
CA GLU A 833 -19.03 -16.59 45.96
C GLU A 833 -19.06 -15.21 46.63
N LEU A 834 -19.69 -14.21 45.99
CA LEU A 834 -19.85 -12.86 46.53
C LEU A 834 -20.87 -12.80 47.67
N ASP A 835 -21.97 -13.57 47.62
CA ASP A 835 -22.96 -13.62 48.70
C ASP A 835 -22.43 -14.30 49.97
N LYS A 836 -21.46 -15.22 49.83
CA LYS A 836 -20.80 -15.87 50.96
C LYS A 836 -19.84 -14.91 51.68
N ALA A 837 -19.09 -14.11 50.91
CA ALA A 837 -18.21 -13.08 51.46
C ALA A 837 -18.98 -11.93 52.12
N TYR A 838 -20.14 -11.53 51.54
CA TYR A 838 -20.99 -10.49 52.09
C TYR A 838 -21.70 -10.91 53.39
N GLY A 839 -22.05 -12.20 53.51
CA GLY A 839 -22.65 -12.77 54.72
C GLY A 839 -21.71 -12.83 55.93
N GLU A 840 -20.41 -13.04 55.71
CA GLU A 840 -19.40 -13.06 56.79
C GLU A 840 -18.99 -11.65 57.22
N LEU A 841 -18.91 -10.70 56.29
CA LEU A 841 -18.62 -9.29 56.59
C LEU A 841 -19.72 -8.66 57.47
N ASN A 842 -20.99 -8.99 57.20
CA ASN A 842 -22.14 -8.50 57.99
C ASN A 842 -22.27 -9.14 59.38
N LYS A 843 -21.65 -10.30 59.61
CA LYS A 843 -21.56 -10.90 60.96
C LYS A 843 -20.44 -10.28 61.79
N SER A 844 -19.37 -9.80 61.16
CA SER A 844 -18.27 -9.11 61.84
C SER A 844 -18.63 -7.66 62.22
N LEU A 845 -19.36 -6.96 61.36
CA LEU A 845 -19.80 -5.57 61.58
C LEU A 845 -20.94 -5.38 62.60
N LYS A 846 -21.58 -6.46 63.07
CA LYS A 846 -22.58 -6.42 64.16
C LYS A 846 -22.01 -6.78 65.54
N LYS A 847 -20.70 -6.99 65.65
CA LYS A 847 -20.02 -7.36 66.91
C LYS A 847 -18.88 -6.41 67.30
N SER A 848 -18.73 -5.26 66.63
CA SER A 848 -17.82 -4.16 66.97
C SER A 848 -18.58 -2.91 67.35
#